data_AF-A0A8H6PY27-F1
#
_entry.id   AF-A0A8H6PY27-F1
#
_cell.length_a   1.000
_cell.length_b   1.000
_cell.length_c   1.000
_cell.angle_alpha   90.00
_cell.angle_beta   90.00
_cell.angle_gamma   90.00
#
_symmetry.space_group_name_H-M   'P 1'
#
loop_
_entity.id
_entity.type
_entity.pdbx_description
1 polymer ?
#
loop_
_entity_poly.entity_id
_entity_poly.type
_entity_poly.pdbx_seq_one_letter_code
_entity_poly.pdbx_strand_id
1 'polypeptide(L)'
;MSPILETQIPASIPRTQTAILQGDDGVLEITEGVPLPHVPPDRMLVHVIAVALNPCDWKMPGQFPCKGVVNGTDYAGVIVAIGPKVADLASRPRWKVGDAVFGACHGANSIDPEAGSFAQYIRADPELLFKKPDYMSWETAGAFGASGLATLGLSLFWEGGMGLSGSPDEPAEEPEQVLVYAGSTSVGTLAIQLLRMYGHIPITTCSPKNFDLVKSYGAEAVYDYHSPTCAQEIKEHTGNNLEFVLDPMTEAKTQGLCYQAIGRGGGRYIALEVWQPMNHTRPTIDPTFIMGSSIIGNRIPLDNGYGSEADPEKRRFGIQYYRDVQKLFDARRLRPHPVKVIPGGWQGILDGLQLLKARAYGKDGKVFRMRNPVDEEHPQVIMAKRYLDEVKNASESLLSFPLYSIQSFLLKYSGSVVPSSIATHVTRIDLNKNLGELVAPMREECIDTFKTVMPECKDWAPLKLWDVFLPMISRITGRVLVGEELCQNAEWIQLTIANTQGIMKSSMGIRAMYSARWQWLAPWTYPGRKDLINLRKRAARLIEPVYMQRLAAYQAGSPHRHRDAVQWLIENSHEKPLSPAEVADALLFLYMAGIHSTSATIVSIVYDLIAHSKYVPELIEEIRQTLAESPEWSKQSLAKLRKMDSFMKESQRLNPVGCVTVQRSTVRPYTFSDGLYLPANTFLSFPTYEFTHDEETYPNPYEFDGLRFYRMREEGDPSKFHFATVSNDSTNFGAGFHACPGRFFVAHELKIILSELLTNYELKFTSGTERPPDHRHDFTIMPNMQTEVLVRQKQGVF
;
A
#
# COMPACT_ATOMS: atom_id res chain seq x y z
N MET A 1 28.81 -12.35 -6.42
CA MET A 1 28.80 -13.50 -7.36
C MET A 1 29.19 -14.73 -6.55
N SER A 2 28.21 -15.53 -6.13
CA SER A 2 28.46 -16.84 -5.52
C SER A 2 28.72 -17.85 -6.65
N PRO A 3 29.59 -18.86 -6.48
CA PRO A 3 29.85 -19.84 -7.53
C PRO A 3 28.56 -20.60 -7.83
N ILE A 4 28.31 -20.77 -9.12
CA ILE A 4 27.26 -21.58 -9.71
C ILE A 4 27.24 -22.93 -8.98
N LEU A 5 26.11 -23.27 -8.34
CA LEU A 5 25.82 -24.64 -7.92
C LEU A 5 25.93 -25.51 -9.17
N GLU A 6 27.03 -26.26 -9.30
CA GLU A 6 27.06 -27.43 -10.18
C GLU A 6 25.91 -28.32 -9.71
N THR A 7 24.83 -28.32 -10.49
CA THR A 7 23.60 -29.09 -10.27
C THR A 7 23.91 -30.57 -10.36
N GLN A 8 24.36 -31.15 -9.26
CA GLN A 8 24.52 -32.59 -9.14
C GLN A 8 23.13 -33.22 -9.08
N ILE A 9 22.82 -34.07 -10.07
CA ILE A 9 21.74 -35.05 -9.93
C ILE A 9 21.99 -35.78 -8.60
N PRO A 10 21.04 -35.77 -7.65
CA PRO A 10 21.26 -36.38 -6.35
C PRO A 10 21.68 -37.85 -6.53
N ALA A 11 22.75 -38.27 -5.83
CA ALA A 11 23.35 -39.59 -5.98
C ALA A 11 22.36 -40.74 -5.73
N SER A 12 21.30 -40.47 -4.97
CA SER A 12 20.14 -41.35 -4.78
C SER A 12 18.88 -40.53 -4.55
N ILE A 13 17.74 -41.01 -5.05
CA ILE A 13 16.42 -40.40 -4.80
C ILE A 13 16.03 -40.66 -3.33
N PRO A 14 15.71 -39.63 -2.53
CA PRO A 14 15.33 -39.79 -1.13
C PRO A 14 13.96 -40.44 -0.97
N ARG A 15 13.55 -40.74 0.27
CA ARG A 15 12.19 -41.23 0.60
C ARG A 15 11.21 -40.12 0.99
N THR A 16 11.74 -39.00 1.47
CA THR A 16 10.98 -37.82 1.87
C THR A 16 11.61 -36.56 1.30
N GLN A 17 10.87 -35.46 1.35
CA GLN A 17 11.22 -34.16 0.82
C GLN A 17 10.63 -33.01 1.66
N THR A 18 11.13 -31.81 1.44
CA THR A 18 10.46 -30.57 1.84
C THR A 18 9.47 -30.13 0.77
N ALA A 19 8.29 -29.69 1.17
CA ALA A 19 7.27 -29.10 0.31
C ALA A 19 6.45 -28.04 1.04
N ILE A 20 5.73 -27.19 0.30
CA ILE A 20 4.75 -26.25 0.87
C ILE A 20 3.36 -26.85 0.74
N LEU A 21 2.75 -27.14 1.89
CA LEU A 21 1.41 -27.71 1.99
C LEU A 21 0.41 -26.65 2.44
N GLN A 22 -0.86 -26.85 2.10
CA GLN A 22 -1.95 -26.11 2.72
C GLN A 22 -2.24 -26.67 4.12
N GLY A 23 -2.11 -25.83 5.14
CA GLY A 23 -2.58 -26.04 6.51
C GLY A 23 -4.08 -25.73 6.65
N ASP A 24 -4.49 -25.38 7.86
CA ASP A 24 -5.88 -25.00 8.14
C ASP A 24 -6.23 -23.66 7.46
N ASP A 25 -7.48 -23.54 6.99
CA ASP A 25 -8.00 -22.36 6.27
C ASP A 25 -7.17 -21.90 5.05
N GLY A 26 -6.40 -22.82 4.45
CA GLY A 26 -5.57 -22.54 3.26
C GLY A 26 -4.27 -21.80 3.56
N VAL A 27 -3.85 -21.70 4.83
CA VAL A 27 -2.53 -21.15 5.18
C VAL A 27 -1.43 -22.02 4.57
N LEU A 28 -0.40 -21.42 3.98
CA LEU A 28 0.70 -22.18 3.35
C LEU A 28 1.84 -22.38 4.34
N GLU A 29 2.27 -23.63 4.51
CA GLU A 29 3.24 -24.05 5.51
C GLU A 29 4.39 -24.82 4.86
N ILE A 30 5.63 -24.42 5.17
CA ILE A 30 6.82 -25.19 4.81
C ILE A 30 6.85 -26.44 5.68
N THR A 31 6.75 -27.61 5.06
CA THR A 31 6.68 -28.90 5.74
C THR A 31 7.86 -29.78 5.33
N GLU A 32 8.59 -30.29 6.32
CA GLU A 32 9.65 -31.28 6.12
C GLU A 32 9.13 -32.70 6.28
N GLY A 33 9.85 -33.68 5.72
CA GLY A 33 9.52 -35.10 5.90
C GLY A 33 8.31 -35.58 5.09
N VAL A 34 7.84 -34.80 4.13
CA VAL A 34 6.73 -35.17 3.22
C VAL A 34 7.19 -36.33 2.33
N PRO A 35 6.41 -37.40 2.13
CA PRO A 35 6.75 -38.44 1.17
C PRO A 35 6.97 -37.90 -0.25
N LEU A 36 7.81 -38.55 -1.05
CA LEU A 36 7.86 -38.23 -2.48
C LEU A 36 6.52 -38.58 -3.15
N PRO A 37 6.14 -37.87 -4.23
CA PRO A 37 4.93 -38.17 -4.96
C PRO A 37 5.00 -39.59 -5.53
N HIS A 38 3.86 -40.26 -5.59
CA HIS A 38 3.73 -41.48 -6.37
C HIS A 38 4.02 -41.19 -7.85
N VAL A 39 4.84 -42.01 -8.50
CA VAL A 39 5.18 -41.86 -9.93
C VAL A 39 4.51 -42.99 -10.71
N PRO A 40 3.37 -42.73 -11.38
CA PRO A 40 2.74 -43.67 -12.28
C PRO A 40 3.69 -44.14 -13.40
N PRO A 41 3.46 -45.33 -13.99
CA PRO A 41 4.34 -45.87 -15.02
C PRO A 41 4.49 -44.99 -16.27
N ASP A 42 3.53 -44.12 -16.55
CA ASP A 42 3.48 -43.20 -17.70
C ASP A 42 3.88 -41.75 -17.33
N ARG A 43 4.57 -41.57 -16.20
CA ARG A 43 5.02 -40.26 -15.69
C ARG A 43 6.51 -40.26 -15.39
N MET A 44 7.04 -39.07 -15.11
CA MET A 44 8.45 -38.86 -14.76
C MET A 44 8.57 -38.18 -13.41
N LEU A 45 9.74 -38.33 -12.77
CA LEU A 45 10.09 -37.61 -11.55
C LEU A 45 11.14 -36.55 -11.90
N VAL A 46 10.88 -35.32 -11.49
CA VAL A 46 11.77 -34.17 -11.70
C VAL A 46 12.24 -33.66 -10.35
N HIS A 47 13.54 -33.44 -10.20
CA HIS A 47 14.12 -32.69 -9.09
C HIS A 47 14.06 -31.19 -9.40
N VAL A 48 13.28 -30.45 -8.61
CA VAL A 48 13.00 -29.03 -8.82
C VAL A 48 14.16 -28.17 -8.33
N ILE A 49 14.56 -27.21 -9.17
CA ILE A 49 15.66 -26.26 -8.89
C ILE A 49 15.11 -24.84 -8.73
N ALA A 50 14.13 -24.46 -9.56
CA ALA A 50 13.50 -23.14 -9.51
C ALA A 50 11.99 -23.27 -9.69
N VAL A 51 11.25 -22.37 -9.06
CA VAL A 51 9.80 -22.23 -9.21
C VAL A 51 9.46 -20.78 -9.50
N ALA A 52 8.30 -20.55 -10.13
CA ALA A 52 7.74 -19.21 -10.28
C ALA A 52 6.47 -19.06 -9.45
N LEU A 53 6.17 -17.80 -9.12
CA LEU A 53 5.03 -17.44 -8.29
C LEU A 53 3.96 -16.80 -9.17
N ASN A 54 2.77 -17.40 -9.16
CA ASN A 54 1.62 -16.98 -9.96
C ASN A 54 0.49 -16.46 -9.06
N PRO A 55 -0.44 -15.64 -9.61
CA PRO A 55 -1.64 -15.27 -8.88
C PRO A 55 -2.46 -16.46 -8.39
N CYS A 56 -2.53 -17.56 -9.15
CA CYS A 56 -3.25 -18.78 -8.73
C CYS A 56 -2.67 -19.40 -7.45
N ASP A 57 -1.36 -19.32 -7.24
CA ASP A 57 -0.68 -19.98 -6.11
C ASP A 57 -1.10 -19.40 -4.74
N TRP A 58 -1.61 -18.16 -4.67
CA TRP A 58 -2.20 -17.60 -3.44
C TRP A 58 -3.73 -17.50 -3.49
N LYS A 59 -4.33 -17.39 -4.68
CA LYS A 59 -5.79 -17.33 -4.85
C LYS A 59 -6.45 -18.68 -4.56
N MET A 60 -5.90 -19.77 -5.09
CA MET A 60 -6.42 -21.12 -4.93
C MET A 60 -6.57 -21.52 -3.46
N PRO A 61 -5.52 -21.47 -2.61
CA PRO A 61 -5.68 -21.78 -1.18
C PRO A 61 -6.67 -20.85 -0.47
N GLY A 62 -6.77 -19.57 -0.88
CA GLY A 62 -7.68 -18.61 -0.27
C GLY A 62 -9.15 -18.78 -0.68
N GLN A 63 -9.43 -19.31 -1.87
CA GLN A 63 -10.79 -19.51 -2.40
C GLN A 63 -11.29 -20.95 -2.22
N PHE A 64 -10.38 -21.93 -2.34
CA PHE A 64 -10.64 -23.36 -2.31
C PHE A 64 -9.67 -24.04 -1.33
N PRO A 65 -9.75 -23.73 -0.02
CA PRO A 65 -8.83 -24.30 0.96
C PRO A 65 -8.97 -25.82 1.00
N CYS A 66 -7.84 -26.52 0.83
CA CYS A 66 -7.79 -27.98 0.81
C CYS A 66 -6.58 -28.45 1.62
N LYS A 67 -6.80 -28.82 2.88
CA LYS A 67 -5.72 -29.21 3.80
C LYS A 67 -4.91 -30.39 3.27
N GLY A 68 -3.58 -30.28 3.37
CA GLY A 68 -2.62 -31.34 3.07
C GLY A 68 -2.18 -31.43 1.60
N VAL A 69 -2.77 -30.63 0.69
CA VAL A 69 -2.33 -30.61 -0.72
C VAL A 69 -1.06 -29.78 -0.89
N VAL A 70 -0.19 -30.21 -1.80
CA VAL A 70 1.01 -29.47 -2.21
C VAL A 70 0.60 -28.31 -3.13
N ASN A 71 1.15 -27.13 -2.89
CA ASN A 71 0.86 -25.93 -3.65
C ASN A 71 1.92 -25.63 -4.74
N GLY A 72 1.65 -24.65 -5.61
CA GLY A 72 2.57 -24.19 -6.65
C GLY A 72 2.30 -24.80 -8.03
N THR A 73 2.56 -24.00 -9.08
CA THR A 73 2.22 -24.35 -10.47
C THR A 73 3.44 -24.53 -11.37
N ASP A 74 4.30 -23.51 -11.50
CA ASP A 74 5.42 -23.52 -12.45
C ASP A 74 6.72 -24.02 -11.81
N TYR A 75 7.55 -24.71 -12.59
CA TYR A 75 8.85 -25.23 -12.15
C TYR A 75 9.87 -25.35 -13.29
N ALA A 76 11.15 -25.39 -12.90
CA ALA A 76 12.25 -25.89 -13.71
C ALA A 76 13.14 -26.83 -12.88
N GLY A 77 13.65 -27.88 -13.51
CA GLY A 77 14.38 -28.94 -12.81
C GLY A 77 15.04 -29.95 -13.74
N VAL A 78 15.49 -31.05 -13.16
CA VAL A 78 16.17 -32.14 -13.87
C VAL A 78 15.40 -33.45 -13.71
N ILE A 79 15.24 -34.20 -14.80
CA ILE A 79 14.62 -35.53 -14.75
C ILE A 79 15.52 -36.48 -13.97
N VAL A 80 14.99 -37.09 -12.90
CA VAL A 80 15.72 -38.06 -12.05
C VAL A 80 15.19 -39.48 -12.16
N ALA A 81 13.96 -39.68 -12.64
CA ALA A 81 13.42 -41.00 -12.96
C ALA A 81 12.38 -40.92 -14.09
N ILE A 82 12.29 -41.98 -14.89
CA ILE A 82 11.34 -42.11 -16.00
C ILE A 82 10.53 -43.39 -15.79
N GLY A 83 9.21 -43.28 -15.83
CA GLY A 83 8.32 -44.44 -15.73
C GLY A 83 8.45 -45.37 -16.95
N PRO A 84 8.28 -46.69 -16.76
CA PRO A 84 8.54 -47.68 -17.81
C PRO A 84 7.59 -47.59 -19.02
N LYS A 85 6.41 -46.97 -18.89
CA LYS A 85 5.44 -46.80 -19.98
C LYS A 85 5.58 -45.46 -20.72
N VAL A 86 6.50 -44.58 -20.34
CA VAL A 86 6.69 -43.29 -21.02
C VAL A 86 7.06 -43.47 -22.50
N ALA A 87 7.88 -44.49 -22.81
CA ALA A 87 8.26 -44.81 -24.18
C ALA A 87 7.11 -45.35 -25.04
N ASP A 88 6.05 -45.89 -24.41
CA ASP A 88 4.89 -46.49 -25.06
C ASP A 88 3.77 -45.46 -25.36
N LEU A 89 3.92 -44.22 -24.88
CA LEU A 89 2.95 -43.15 -25.13
C LEU A 89 2.82 -42.86 -26.63
N ALA A 90 1.60 -42.51 -27.05
CA ALA A 90 1.29 -42.26 -28.46
C ALA A 90 2.15 -41.13 -29.06
N SER A 91 2.50 -40.13 -28.27
CA SER A 91 3.39 -39.04 -28.68
C SER A 91 4.86 -39.44 -28.80
N ARG A 92 5.24 -40.63 -28.31
CA ARG A 92 6.61 -41.19 -28.30
C ARG A 92 7.68 -40.19 -27.81
N PRO A 93 7.52 -39.61 -26.61
CA PRO A 93 8.45 -38.61 -26.11
C PRO A 93 9.82 -39.24 -25.82
N ARG A 94 10.91 -38.55 -26.18
CA ARG A 94 12.28 -39.05 -26.04
C ARG A 94 13.01 -38.32 -24.92
N TRP A 95 12.73 -38.73 -23.68
CA TRP A 95 13.35 -38.20 -22.46
C TRP A 95 14.49 -39.08 -21.96
N LYS A 96 15.46 -38.48 -21.28
CA LYS A 96 16.55 -39.16 -20.56
C LYS A 96 16.67 -38.61 -19.15
N VAL A 97 17.04 -39.48 -18.21
CA VAL A 97 17.49 -39.03 -16.88
C VAL A 97 18.66 -38.06 -17.06
N GLY A 98 18.60 -36.93 -16.37
CA GLY A 98 19.54 -35.83 -16.51
C GLY A 98 19.12 -34.73 -17.50
N ASP A 99 18.06 -34.91 -18.29
CA ASP A 99 17.53 -33.82 -19.11
C ASP A 99 17.05 -32.66 -18.21
N ALA A 100 17.46 -31.45 -18.57
CA ALA A 100 16.97 -30.21 -17.97
C ALA A 100 15.63 -29.84 -18.59
N VAL A 101 14.64 -29.56 -17.75
CA VAL A 101 13.23 -29.35 -18.15
C VAL A 101 12.58 -28.22 -17.38
N PHE A 102 11.48 -27.71 -17.92
CA PHE A 102 10.58 -26.80 -17.22
C PHE A 102 9.14 -27.02 -17.70
N GLY A 103 8.18 -26.71 -16.84
CA GLY A 103 6.78 -27.00 -17.08
C GLY A 103 5.87 -26.47 -15.99
N ALA A 104 4.59 -26.82 -16.11
CA ALA A 104 3.56 -26.49 -15.15
C ALA A 104 2.84 -27.75 -14.68
N CYS A 105 2.31 -27.70 -13.46
CA CYS A 105 1.48 -28.72 -12.87
C CYS A 105 0.19 -28.11 -12.30
N HIS A 106 -0.79 -28.95 -11.98
CA HIS A 106 -2.02 -28.51 -11.32
C HIS A 106 -1.83 -28.59 -9.80
N GLY A 107 -1.16 -27.59 -9.22
CA GLY A 107 -1.03 -27.46 -7.76
C GLY A 107 -2.36 -27.13 -7.08
N ALA A 108 -2.41 -27.23 -5.74
CA ALA A 108 -3.62 -26.99 -4.95
C ALA A 108 -4.82 -27.87 -5.36
N ASN A 109 -4.54 -29.08 -5.84
CA ASN A 109 -5.55 -29.96 -6.43
C ASN A 109 -6.07 -31.00 -5.41
N SER A 110 -7.37 -30.95 -5.12
CA SER A 110 -8.01 -31.81 -4.12
C SER A 110 -8.10 -33.28 -4.50
N ILE A 111 -8.16 -33.61 -5.81
CA ILE A 111 -8.20 -35.00 -6.28
C ILE A 111 -6.80 -35.58 -6.53
N ASP A 112 -5.78 -34.72 -6.51
CA ASP A 112 -4.38 -35.12 -6.67
C ASP A 112 -3.48 -34.29 -5.72
N PRO A 113 -3.47 -34.63 -4.41
CA PRO A 113 -2.82 -33.83 -3.38
C PRO A 113 -1.31 -33.64 -3.57
N GLU A 114 -0.66 -34.46 -4.39
CA GLU A 114 0.79 -34.49 -4.58
C GLU A 114 1.28 -33.64 -5.77
N ALA A 115 0.38 -33.03 -6.54
CA ALA A 115 0.69 -32.46 -7.85
C ALA A 115 1.39 -31.08 -7.85
N GLY A 116 1.61 -30.44 -6.71
CA GLY A 116 2.12 -29.07 -6.63
C GLY A 116 3.63 -28.91 -6.86
N SER A 117 4.03 -27.76 -7.42
CA SER A 117 5.43 -27.47 -7.79
C SER A 117 6.32 -27.02 -6.63
N PHE A 118 5.74 -26.53 -5.53
CA PHE A 118 6.50 -26.11 -4.35
C PHE A 118 6.94 -27.33 -3.52
N ALA A 119 7.74 -28.19 -4.13
CA ALA A 119 8.29 -29.42 -3.58
C ALA A 119 9.68 -29.67 -4.20
N GLN A 120 10.55 -30.40 -3.50
CA GLN A 120 11.88 -30.73 -4.05
C GLN A 120 11.83 -31.70 -5.22
N TYR A 121 10.79 -32.54 -5.27
CA TYR A 121 10.55 -33.54 -6.30
C TYR A 121 9.08 -33.56 -6.69
N ILE A 122 8.83 -33.56 -7.98
CA ILE A 122 7.48 -33.50 -8.53
C ILE A 122 7.28 -34.51 -9.65
N ARG A 123 6.01 -34.89 -9.83
CA ARG A 123 5.57 -35.70 -10.95
C ARG A 123 5.37 -34.82 -12.18
N ALA A 124 6.06 -35.15 -13.27
CA ALA A 124 5.96 -34.45 -14.55
C ALA A 124 5.20 -35.30 -15.59
N ASP A 125 4.36 -34.63 -16.40
CA ASP A 125 3.72 -35.22 -17.58
C ASP A 125 4.70 -35.16 -18.77
N PRO A 126 5.13 -36.30 -19.32
CA PRO A 126 6.12 -36.32 -20.39
C PRO A 126 5.63 -35.74 -21.73
N GLU A 127 4.32 -35.55 -21.91
CA GLU A 127 3.75 -35.02 -23.17
C GLU A 127 3.47 -33.50 -23.11
N LEU A 128 3.48 -32.91 -21.91
CA LEU A 128 3.22 -31.49 -21.64
C LEU A 128 4.38 -30.87 -20.83
N LEU A 129 5.60 -31.04 -21.35
CA LEU A 129 6.84 -30.62 -20.71
C LEU A 129 7.80 -30.04 -21.75
N PHE A 130 8.49 -28.97 -21.39
CA PHE A 130 9.50 -28.36 -22.25
C PHE A 130 10.90 -28.79 -21.84
N LYS A 131 11.76 -29.02 -22.84
CA LYS A 131 13.19 -29.14 -22.63
C LYS A 131 13.75 -27.73 -22.41
N LYS A 132 14.48 -27.56 -21.31
CA LYS A 132 15.15 -26.29 -20.99
C LYS A 132 16.36 -26.12 -21.91
N PRO A 133 16.44 -25.04 -22.71
CA PRO A 133 17.63 -24.75 -23.49
C PRO A 133 18.84 -24.39 -22.61
N ASP A 134 20.04 -24.67 -23.09
CA ASP A 134 21.29 -24.39 -22.36
C ASP A 134 21.52 -22.89 -22.13
N TYR A 135 21.00 -22.04 -23.02
CA TYR A 135 21.14 -20.58 -22.91
C TYR A 135 20.31 -19.97 -21.77
N MET A 136 19.35 -20.72 -21.23
CA MET A 136 18.41 -20.22 -20.22
C MET A 136 18.95 -20.50 -18.81
N SER A 137 18.80 -19.58 -17.87
CA SER A 137 19.05 -19.89 -16.44
C SER A 137 17.91 -20.73 -15.87
N TRP A 138 18.09 -21.32 -14.68
CA TRP A 138 17.02 -22.05 -13.99
C TRP A 138 15.86 -21.14 -13.62
N GLU A 139 16.16 -19.94 -13.11
CA GLU A 139 15.19 -18.92 -12.72
C GLU A 139 14.38 -18.44 -13.92
N THR A 140 15.06 -18.23 -15.07
CA THR A 140 14.37 -17.83 -16.30
C THR A 140 13.48 -18.95 -16.83
N ALA A 141 13.91 -20.22 -16.74
CA ALA A 141 13.10 -21.36 -17.16
C ALA A 141 11.87 -21.55 -16.27
N GLY A 142 12.03 -21.47 -14.95
CA GLY A 142 10.89 -21.52 -14.02
C GLY A 142 9.93 -20.35 -14.22
N ALA A 143 10.45 -19.15 -14.47
CA ALA A 143 9.67 -17.93 -14.67
C ALA A 143 9.18 -17.70 -16.11
N PHE A 144 9.46 -18.60 -17.06
CA PHE A 144 9.02 -18.43 -18.45
C PHE A 144 7.50 -18.46 -18.59
N GLY A 145 6.80 -19.04 -17.60
CA GLY A 145 5.35 -19.11 -17.54
C GLY A 145 4.80 -20.28 -18.34
N ALA A 146 5.19 -21.51 -18.00
CA ALA A 146 4.64 -22.70 -18.64
C ALA A 146 3.12 -22.82 -18.43
N SER A 147 2.63 -22.42 -17.25
CA SER A 147 1.21 -22.27 -16.95
C SER A 147 0.54 -21.22 -17.83
N GLY A 148 1.23 -20.10 -18.07
CA GLY A 148 0.81 -19.04 -18.99
C GLY A 148 0.75 -19.52 -20.44
N LEU A 149 1.73 -20.29 -20.90
CA LEU A 149 1.74 -20.89 -22.24
C LEU A 149 0.59 -21.90 -22.42
N ALA A 150 0.34 -22.77 -21.44
CA ALA A 150 -0.82 -23.65 -21.45
C ALA A 150 -2.13 -22.88 -21.58
N THR A 151 -2.28 -21.82 -20.77
CA THR A 151 -3.45 -20.95 -20.79
C THR A 151 -3.62 -20.27 -22.14
N LEU A 152 -2.56 -19.68 -22.69
CA LEU A 152 -2.58 -18.98 -23.96
C LEU A 152 -2.82 -19.92 -25.15
N GLY A 153 -2.31 -21.15 -25.11
CA GLY A 153 -2.61 -22.17 -26.11
C GLY A 153 -4.12 -22.41 -26.21
N LEU A 154 -4.78 -22.65 -25.07
CA LEU A 154 -6.23 -22.81 -25.02
C LEU A 154 -6.99 -21.52 -25.36
N SER A 155 -6.53 -20.37 -24.88
CA SER A 155 -7.20 -19.09 -25.11
C SER A 155 -7.15 -18.66 -26.57
N LEU A 156 -6.00 -18.75 -27.22
CA LEU A 156 -5.78 -18.18 -28.55
C LEU A 156 -6.07 -19.18 -29.67
N PHE A 157 -5.64 -20.44 -29.55
CA PHE A 157 -5.56 -21.34 -30.71
C PHE A 157 -6.49 -22.57 -30.62
N TRP A 158 -6.97 -22.94 -29.43
CA TRP A 158 -7.96 -24.01 -29.31
C TRP A 158 -9.33 -23.55 -29.80
N GLU A 159 -10.10 -24.44 -30.43
CA GLU A 159 -11.40 -24.12 -31.06
C GLU A 159 -12.44 -23.58 -30.07
N GLY A 160 -12.43 -24.08 -28.83
CA GLY A 160 -13.27 -23.56 -27.74
C GLY A 160 -12.71 -22.31 -27.05
N GLY A 161 -11.55 -21.81 -27.48
CA GLY A 161 -11.01 -20.49 -27.12
C GLY A 161 -11.33 -19.46 -28.19
N MET A 162 -10.33 -18.85 -28.83
CA MET A 162 -10.52 -17.99 -30.02
C MET A 162 -10.49 -18.77 -31.34
N GLY A 163 -9.83 -19.93 -31.38
CA GLY A 163 -9.69 -20.74 -32.60
C GLY A 163 -8.88 -20.06 -33.70
N LEU A 164 -7.91 -19.21 -33.33
CA LEU A 164 -7.04 -18.53 -34.29
C LEU A 164 -6.23 -19.53 -35.12
N SER A 165 -6.08 -19.24 -36.40
CA SER A 165 -5.40 -20.10 -37.37
C SER A 165 -3.87 -19.93 -37.34
N GLY A 166 -3.17 -20.76 -38.12
CA GLY A 166 -1.72 -20.67 -38.27
C GLY A 166 -0.93 -21.42 -37.19
N SER A 167 0.38 -21.45 -37.41
CA SER A 167 1.37 -22.10 -36.55
C SER A 167 2.70 -21.33 -36.61
N PRO A 168 3.69 -21.66 -35.76
CA PRO A 168 5.01 -21.05 -35.82
C PRO A 168 5.76 -21.21 -37.14
N ASP A 169 5.46 -22.28 -37.87
CA ASP A 169 6.10 -22.67 -39.14
C ASP A 169 5.28 -22.23 -40.36
N GLU A 170 3.95 -22.16 -40.20
CA GLU A 170 2.98 -21.73 -41.21
C GLU A 170 2.05 -20.66 -40.61
N PRO A 171 2.49 -19.39 -40.55
CA PRO A 171 1.68 -18.29 -40.00
C PRO A 171 0.36 -18.10 -40.79
N ALA A 172 -0.66 -17.58 -40.12
CA ALA A 172 -1.97 -17.31 -40.71
C ALA A 172 -1.87 -16.39 -41.95
N GLU A 173 -2.55 -16.78 -43.03
CA GLU A 173 -2.65 -15.96 -44.26
C GLU A 173 -3.60 -14.77 -44.07
N GLU A 174 -4.65 -14.95 -43.27
CA GLU A 174 -5.63 -13.93 -42.92
C GLU A 174 -5.44 -13.49 -41.45
N PRO A 175 -4.76 -12.36 -41.21
CA PRO A 175 -4.37 -11.95 -39.87
C PRO A 175 -5.53 -11.30 -39.11
N GLU A 176 -5.99 -11.98 -38.05
CA GLU A 176 -6.94 -11.40 -37.10
C GLU A 176 -6.33 -10.33 -36.17
N GLN A 177 -7.15 -9.34 -35.80
CA GLN A 177 -6.82 -8.35 -34.78
C GLN A 177 -7.27 -8.83 -33.41
N VAL A 178 -6.34 -8.87 -32.45
CA VAL A 178 -6.61 -9.38 -31.11
C VAL A 178 -6.21 -8.34 -30.07
N LEU A 179 -7.16 -7.93 -29.24
CA LEU A 179 -6.88 -7.07 -28.09
C LEU A 179 -6.41 -7.92 -26.91
N VAL A 180 -5.16 -7.73 -26.49
CA VAL A 180 -4.60 -8.26 -25.24
C VAL A 180 -4.68 -7.17 -24.18
N TYR A 181 -5.63 -7.26 -23.25
CA TYR A 181 -5.68 -6.31 -22.13
C TYR A 181 -4.50 -6.52 -21.18
N ALA A 182 -3.93 -5.43 -20.66
CA ALA A 182 -2.77 -5.45 -19.74
C ALA A 182 -1.53 -6.16 -20.32
N GLY A 183 -1.09 -5.74 -21.51
CA GLY A 183 0.02 -6.36 -22.26
C GLY A 183 1.38 -6.35 -21.56
N SER A 184 1.59 -5.47 -20.58
CA SER A 184 2.85 -5.38 -19.84
C SER A 184 3.00 -6.42 -18.73
N THR A 185 2.12 -7.41 -18.66
CA THR A 185 2.19 -8.54 -17.72
C THR A 185 2.94 -9.74 -18.33
N SER A 186 3.28 -10.75 -17.53
CA SER A 186 3.91 -11.98 -18.04
C SER A 186 3.04 -12.65 -19.11
N VAL A 187 1.75 -12.86 -18.83
CA VAL A 187 0.77 -13.39 -19.78
C VAL A 187 0.62 -12.46 -21.00
N GLY A 188 0.52 -11.15 -20.79
CA GLY A 188 0.37 -10.17 -21.86
C GLY A 188 1.54 -10.18 -22.85
N THR A 189 2.78 -10.14 -22.34
CA THR A 189 3.99 -10.15 -23.19
C THR A 189 4.17 -11.49 -23.93
N LEU A 190 3.73 -12.60 -23.36
CA LEU A 190 3.70 -13.89 -24.06
C LEU A 190 2.62 -13.92 -25.14
N ALA A 191 1.40 -13.44 -24.86
CA ALA A 191 0.30 -13.39 -25.80
C ALA A 191 0.66 -12.56 -27.04
N ILE A 192 1.24 -11.37 -26.84
CA ILE A 192 1.69 -10.49 -27.92
C ILE A 192 2.69 -11.21 -28.85
N GLN A 193 3.68 -11.89 -28.26
CA GLN A 193 4.68 -12.64 -29.03
C GLN A 193 4.06 -13.79 -29.83
N LEU A 194 3.20 -14.59 -29.18
CA LEU A 194 2.56 -15.73 -29.83
C LEU A 194 1.66 -15.29 -30.97
N LEU A 195 0.81 -14.27 -30.76
CA LEU A 195 -0.02 -13.69 -31.81
C LEU A 195 0.82 -13.29 -33.02
N ARG A 196 1.90 -12.53 -32.80
CA ARG A 196 2.76 -12.07 -33.89
C ARG A 196 3.45 -13.25 -34.62
N MET A 197 3.91 -14.26 -33.88
CA MET A 197 4.59 -15.43 -34.46
C MET A 197 3.64 -16.34 -35.25
N TYR A 198 2.37 -16.38 -34.89
CA TYR A 198 1.33 -17.15 -35.58
C TYR A 198 0.67 -16.36 -36.72
N GLY A 199 1.07 -15.10 -36.93
CA GLY A 199 0.61 -14.28 -38.07
C GLY A 199 -0.46 -13.24 -37.73
N HIS A 200 -0.90 -13.14 -36.48
CA HIS A 200 -1.95 -12.21 -36.05
C HIS A 200 -1.43 -10.84 -35.60
N ILE A 201 -2.35 -9.90 -35.41
CA ILE A 201 -2.08 -8.50 -35.09
C ILE A 201 -2.41 -8.22 -33.61
N PRO A 202 -1.41 -8.17 -32.72
CA PRO A 202 -1.63 -7.88 -31.30
C PRO A 202 -1.82 -6.37 -31.06
N ILE A 203 -3.02 -6.00 -30.62
CA ILE A 203 -3.33 -4.68 -30.05
C ILE A 203 -3.32 -4.84 -28.53
N THR A 204 -2.84 -3.86 -27.77
CA THR A 204 -2.78 -4.01 -26.32
C THR A 204 -3.06 -2.74 -25.53
N THR A 205 -3.29 -2.91 -24.23
CA THR A 205 -3.39 -1.82 -23.27
C THR A 205 -2.33 -1.96 -22.17
N CYS A 206 -1.73 -0.86 -21.74
CA CYS A 206 -0.89 -0.79 -20.54
C CYS A 206 -0.75 0.67 -20.08
N SER A 207 -0.13 0.93 -18.93
CA SER A 207 0.22 2.32 -18.56
C SER A 207 1.32 2.87 -19.49
N PRO A 208 1.35 4.17 -19.81
CA PRO A 208 2.28 4.77 -20.79
C PRO A 208 3.76 4.41 -20.64
N LYS A 209 4.24 4.28 -19.39
CA LYS A 209 5.63 3.88 -19.08
C LYS A 209 6.04 2.51 -19.63
N ASN A 210 5.07 1.65 -19.93
CA ASN A 210 5.30 0.30 -20.44
C ASN A 210 5.07 0.18 -21.95
N PHE A 211 4.80 1.29 -22.66
CA PHE A 211 4.54 1.27 -24.11
C PHE A 211 5.73 0.70 -24.88
N ASP A 212 6.94 1.15 -24.56
CA ASP A 212 8.16 0.67 -25.21
C ASP A 212 8.40 -0.81 -24.93
N LEU A 213 8.10 -1.26 -23.70
CA LEU A 213 8.19 -2.66 -23.32
C LEU A 213 7.32 -3.52 -24.24
N VAL A 214 6.01 -3.24 -24.31
CA VAL A 214 5.07 -4.09 -25.08
C VAL A 214 5.28 -3.99 -26.59
N LYS A 215 5.67 -2.81 -27.11
CA LYS A 215 6.10 -2.65 -28.52
C LYS A 215 7.31 -3.51 -28.84
N SER A 216 8.29 -3.56 -27.94
CA SER A 216 9.46 -4.41 -28.11
C SER A 216 9.15 -5.92 -28.08
N TYR A 217 7.96 -6.31 -27.61
CA TYR A 217 7.44 -7.69 -27.68
C TYR A 217 6.60 -7.96 -28.93
N GLY A 218 6.32 -6.94 -29.75
CA GLY A 218 5.62 -7.07 -31.02
C GLY A 218 4.21 -6.49 -31.04
N ALA A 219 3.80 -5.68 -30.06
CA ALA A 219 2.51 -5.00 -30.10
C ALA A 219 2.44 -4.01 -31.27
N GLU A 220 1.37 -4.11 -32.07
CA GLU A 220 1.10 -3.22 -33.21
C GLU A 220 0.66 -1.84 -32.71
N ALA A 221 -0.29 -1.81 -31.78
CA ALA A 221 -0.82 -0.61 -31.16
C ALA A 221 -0.94 -0.78 -29.65
N VAL A 222 -0.74 0.32 -28.93
CA VAL A 222 -0.76 0.35 -27.47
C VAL A 222 -1.59 1.53 -26.99
N TYR A 223 -2.54 1.28 -26.09
CA TYR A 223 -3.44 2.30 -25.53
C TYR A 223 -3.32 2.39 -24.02
N ASP A 224 -3.43 3.61 -23.49
CA ASP A 224 -3.45 3.84 -22.05
C ASP A 224 -4.81 3.43 -21.48
N TYR A 225 -4.85 2.33 -20.72
CA TYR A 225 -6.10 1.87 -20.10
C TYR A 225 -6.65 2.83 -19.03
N HIS A 226 -5.87 3.82 -18.59
CA HIS A 226 -6.35 4.87 -17.68
C HIS A 226 -7.10 5.97 -18.44
N SER A 227 -6.92 6.06 -19.76
CA SER A 227 -7.60 7.05 -20.58
C SER A 227 -9.12 6.77 -20.63
N PRO A 228 -9.98 7.76 -20.37
CA PRO A 228 -11.43 7.60 -20.51
C PRO A 228 -11.86 7.32 -21.96
N THR A 229 -11.01 7.62 -22.95
CA THR A 229 -11.25 7.39 -24.39
C THR A 229 -10.61 6.11 -24.91
N CYS A 230 -9.94 5.31 -24.08
CA CYS A 230 -9.20 4.11 -24.50
C CYS A 230 -10.02 3.15 -25.38
N ALA A 231 -11.23 2.77 -24.97
CA ALA A 231 -12.07 1.87 -25.75
C ALA A 231 -12.50 2.46 -27.10
N GLN A 232 -12.70 3.78 -27.16
CA GLN A 232 -13.07 4.49 -28.38
C GLN A 232 -11.89 4.55 -29.36
N GLU A 233 -10.68 4.83 -28.86
CA GLU A 233 -9.45 4.82 -29.66
C GLU A 233 -9.19 3.44 -30.27
N ILE A 234 -9.38 2.36 -29.51
CA ILE A 234 -9.28 0.98 -30.01
C ILE A 234 -10.31 0.73 -31.11
N LYS A 235 -11.56 1.17 -30.93
CA LYS A 235 -12.60 1.06 -31.96
C LYS A 235 -12.24 1.80 -33.24
N GLU A 236 -11.71 3.01 -33.13
CA GLU A 236 -11.30 3.79 -34.29
C GLU A 236 -10.17 3.10 -35.05
N HIS A 237 -9.17 2.60 -34.35
CA HIS A 237 -8.06 1.84 -34.94
C HIS A 237 -8.51 0.55 -35.64
N THR A 238 -9.44 -0.19 -35.03
CA THR A 238 -9.96 -1.45 -35.58
C THR A 238 -11.08 -1.26 -36.60
N GLY A 239 -11.43 -0.02 -36.95
CA GLY A 239 -12.59 0.27 -37.81
C GLY A 239 -13.92 -0.22 -37.23
N ASN A 240 -13.99 -0.36 -35.90
CA ASN A 240 -15.12 -0.90 -35.13
C ASN A 240 -15.46 -2.37 -35.48
N ASN A 241 -14.44 -3.15 -35.87
CA ASN A 241 -14.55 -4.57 -36.24
C ASN A 241 -13.71 -5.51 -35.36
N LEU A 242 -13.20 -5.06 -34.21
CA LEU A 242 -12.49 -5.94 -33.27
C LEU A 242 -13.38 -7.10 -32.81
N GLU A 243 -12.99 -8.33 -33.09
CA GLU A 243 -13.73 -9.56 -32.75
C GLU A 243 -13.14 -10.28 -31.52
N PHE A 244 -11.82 -10.30 -31.37
CA PHE A 244 -11.14 -11.11 -30.36
C PHE A 244 -10.53 -10.28 -29.24
N VAL A 245 -10.86 -10.62 -28.00
CA VAL A 245 -10.28 -9.99 -26.80
C VAL A 245 -9.83 -11.04 -25.80
N LEU A 246 -8.60 -10.91 -25.33
CA LEU A 246 -8.05 -11.62 -24.18
C LEU A 246 -7.97 -10.64 -22.99
N ASP A 247 -8.68 -10.94 -21.90
CA ASP A 247 -8.63 -10.19 -20.64
C ASP A 247 -8.06 -11.05 -19.50
N PRO A 248 -6.74 -11.01 -19.25
CA PRO A 248 -6.12 -11.71 -18.14
C PRO A 248 -6.55 -11.22 -16.74
N MET A 249 -7.11 -10.02 -16.62
CA MET A 249 -7.49 -9.41 -15.35
C MET A 249 -8.92 -9.79 -14.96
N THR A 250 -9.84 -9.75 -15.94
CA THR A 250 -11.26 -10.12 -15.80
C THR A 250 -11.94 -9.43 -14.59
N GLU A 251 -11.60 -8.18 -14.33
CA GLU A 251 -12.29 -7.38 -13.34
C GLU A 251 -13.49 -6.67 -13.99
N ALA A 252 -14.48 -6.27 -13.20
CA ALA A 252 -15.66 -5.58 -13.72
C ALA A 252 -15.29 -4.40 -14.65
N LYS A 253 -14.29 -3.59 -14.26
CA LYS A 253 -13.80 -2.47 -15.05
C LYS A 253 -13.13 -2.91 -16.36
N THR A 254 -12.27 -3.93 -16.32
CA THR A 254 -11.52 -4.38 -17.50
C THR A 254 -12.46 -5.06 -18.49
N GLN A 255 -13.40 -5.88 -18.01
CA GLN A 255 -14.46 -6.46 -18.82
C GLN A 255 -15.32 -5.36 -19.47
N GLY A 256 -15.70 -4.32 -18.72
CA GLY A 256 -16.46 -3.19 -19.25
C GLY A 256 -15.74 -2.47 -20.40
N LEU A 257 -14.45 -2.17 -20.23
CA LEU A 257 -13.61 -1.56 -21.27
C LEU A 257 -13.49 -2.48 -22.49
N CYS A 258 -13.21 -3.77 -22.28
CA CYS A 258 -13.11 -4.76 -23.35
C CYS A 258 -14.41 -4.87 -24.16
N TYR A 259 -15.56 -4.92 -23.49
CA TYR A 259 -16.88 -4.95 -24.14
C TYR A 259 -17.17 -3.67 -24.93
N GLN A 260 -16.69 -2.52 -24.43
CA GLN A 260 -16.77 -1.26 -25.14
C GLN A 260 -15.81 -1.20 -26.33
N ALA A 261 -14.68 -1.91 -26.31
CA ALA A 261 -13.72 -1.96 -27.41
C ALA A 261 -14.17 -2.92 -28.52
N ILE A 262 -14.87 -4.02 -28.19
CA ILE A 262 -15.39 -4.99 -29.17
C ILE A 262 -16.30 -4.31 -30.19
N GLY A 263 -16.06 -4.63 -31.46
CA GLY A 263 -16.73 -4.07 -32.62
C GLY A 263 -18.25 -4.31 -32.61
N ARG A 264 -18.96 -3.65 -33.53
CA ARG A 264 -20.44 -3.73 -33.60
C ARG A 264 -20.97 -5.15 -33.84
N GLY A 265 -20.19 -6.00 -34.52
CA GLY A 265 -20.54 -7.39 -34.85
C GLY A 265 -20.62 -8.32 -33.64
N GLY A 266 -20.03 -7.93 -32.51
CA GLY A 266 -19.79 -8.87 -31.41
C GLY A 266 -18.44 -9.56 -31.57
N GLY A 267 -18.26 -10.69 -30.89
CA GLY A 267 -17.01 -11.46 -30.94
C GLY A 267 -16.73 -12.29 -29.70
N ARG A 268 -15.53 -12.85 -29.59
CA ARG A 268 -15.13 -13.71 -28.46
C ARG A 268 -14.35 -12.93 -27.41
N TYR A 269 -14.82 -13.00 -26.17
CA TYR A 269 -14.15 -12.44 -25.00
C TYR A 269 -13.61 -13.57 -24.14
N ILE A 270 -12.28 -13.73 -24.11
CA ILE A 270 -11.61 -14.74 -23.31
C ILE A 270 -11.18 -14.16 -21.98
N ALA A 271 -11.69 -14.75 -20.91
CA ALA A 271 -11.38 -14.42 -19.53
C ALA A 271 -10.48 -15.48 -18.90
N LEU A 272 -9.55 -15.04 -18.05
CA LEU A 272 -8.67 -15.93 -17.25
C LEU A 272 -9.09 -16.02 -15.77
N GLU A 273 -10.26 -15.47 -15.45
CA GLU A 273 -11.03 -15.68 -14.21
C GLU A 273 -12.51 -15.85 -14.58
N VAL A 274 -13.37 -16.17 -13.60
CA VAL A 274 -14.81 -16.15 -13.83
C VAL A 274 -15.27 -14.71 -14.10
N TRP A 275 -15.82 -14.49 -15.31
CA TRP A 275 -16.29 -13.19 -15.78
C TRP A 275 -17.57 -12.74 -15.07
N GLN A 276 -17.87 -11.43 -15.09
CA GLN A 276 -18.95 -10.82 -14.33
C GLN A 276 -20.26 -10.83 -15.14
N PRO A 277 -21.31 -11.58 -14.71
CA PRO A 277 -22.56 -11.66 -15.45
C PRO A 277 -23.27 -10.32 -15.62
N MET A 278 -23.20 -9.45 -14.59
CA MET A 278 -23.81 -8.11 -14.64
C MET A 278 -23.22 -7.21 -15.74
N ASN A 279 -21.98 -7.46 -16.17
CA ASN A 279 -21.33 -6.69 -17.22
C ASN A 279 -21.53 -7.28 -18.61
N HIS A 280 -22.12 -8.48 -18.71
CA HIS A 280 -22.50 -9.05 -19.98
C HIS A 280 -23.79 -8.42 -20.50
N THR A 281 -23.63 -7.23 -21.08
CA THR A 281 -24.73 -6.38 -21.59
C THR A 281 -24.99 -6.54 -23.08
N ARG A 282 -24.14 -7.29 -23.79
CA ARG A 282 -24.18 -7.47 -25.26
C ARG A 282 -24.25 -8.96 -25.59
N PRO A 283 -25.41 -9.48 -26.00
CA PRO A 283 -25.59 -10.91 -26.32
C PRO A 283 -24.74 -11.41 -27.51
N THR A 284 -24.26 -10.49 -28.36
CA THR A 284 -23.39 -10.83 -29.50
C THR A 284 -21.93 -11.06 -29.11
N ILE A 285 -21.56 -10.82 -27.85
CA ILE A 285 -20.23 -11.13 -27.31
C ILE A 285 -20.33 -12.48 -26.62
N ASP A 286 -19.46 -13.42 -26.98
CA ASP A 286 -19.38 -14.74 -26.36
C ASP A 286 -18.26 -14.76 -25.30
N PRO A 287 -18.58 -14.66 -23.99
CA PRO A 287 -17.59 -14.71 -22.93
C PRO A 287 -17.25 -16.15 -22.53
N THR A 288 -15.97 -16.51 -22.66
CA THR A 288 -15.46 -17.83 -22.27
C THR A 288 -14.38 -17.71 -21.19
N PHE A 289 -14.51 -18.48 -20.12
CA PHE A 289 -13.47 -18.63 -19.11
C PHE A 289 -12.54 -19.79 -19.48
N ILE A 290 -11.23 -19.56 -19.42
CA ILE A 290 -10.20 -20.58 -19.67
C ILE A 290 -9.37 -20.83 -18.41
N MET A 291 -9.36 -22.08 -17.96
CA MET A 291 -8.46 -22.58 -16.93
C MET A 291 -7.28 -23.31 -17.59
N GLY A 292 -6.06 -22.80 -17.44
CA GLY A 292 -4.86 -23.34 -18.10
C GLY A 292 -4.59 -24.81 -17.80
N SER A 293 -4.83 -25.26 -16.56
CA SER A 293 -4.64 -26.66 -16.15
C SER A 293 -5.57 -27.64 -16.88
N SER A 294 -6.65 -27.16 -17.52
CA SER A 294 -7.56 -28.03 -18.29
C SER A 294 -6.91 -28.58 -19.56
N ILE A 295 -5.76 -28.04 -20.00
CA ILE A 295 -4.99 -28.56 -21.14
C ILE A 295 -4.51 -30.00 -20.89
N ILE A 296 -4.38 -30.41 -19.62
CA ILE A 296 -4.00 -31.77 -19.24
C ILE A 296 -5.06 -32.79 -19.70
N GLY A 297 -6.31 -32.33 -19.84
CA GLY A 297 -7.49 -33.12 -20.22
C GLY A 297 -8.18 -33.83 -19.07
N ASN A 298 -7.71 -33.63 -17.83
CA ASN A 298 -8.32 -34.20 -16.63
C ASN A 298 -9.44 -33.31 -16.10
N ARG A 299 -10.33 -33.91 -15.29
CA ARG A 299 -11.37 -33.18 -14.55
C ARG A 299 -10.75 -32.18 -13.57
N ILE A 300 -11.32 -30.99 -13.50
CA ILE A 300 -10.98 -29.93 -12.53
C ILE A 300 -12.12 -29.86 -11.51
N PRO A 301 -11.91 -30.32 -10.27
CA PRO A 301 -12.96 -30.49 -9.27
C PRO A 301 -13.19 -29.21 -8.44
N LEU A 302 -13.46 -28.09 -9.11
CA LEU A 302 -13.69 -26.79 -8.45
C LEU A 302 -15.14 -26.33 -8.60
N ASP A 303 -15.65 -25.65 -7.58
CA ASP A 303 -17.01 -25.10 -7.57
C ASP A 303 -17.04 -23.68 -8.17
N ASN A 304 -18.20 -23.00 -8.08
CA ASN A 304 -18.39 -21.58 -8.43
C ASN A 304 -18.00 -21.21 -9.88
N GLY A 305 -18.13 -22.16 -10.82
CA GLY A 305 -17.84 -21.94 -12.23
C GLY A 305 -16.37 -22.11 -12.64
N TYR A 306 -15.49 -22.55 -11.71
CA TYR A 306 -14.08 -22.82 -12.01
C TYR A 306 -13.79 -24.25 -12.47
N GLY A 307 -14.69 -25.19 -12.18
CA GLY A 307 -14.53 -26.60 -12.53
C GLY A 307 -14.82 -26.92 -13.98
N SER A 308 -14.29 -28.05 -14.44
CA SER A 308 -14.57 -28.60 -15.77
C SER A 308 -14.49 -30.13 -15.75
N GLU A 309 -15.28 -30.80 -16.58
CA GLU A 309 -15.14 -32.24 -16.79
C GLU A 309 -13.89 -32.58 -17.60
N ALA A 310 -13.51 -33.85 -17.61
CA ALA A 310 -12.37 -34.34 -18.38
C ALA A 310 -12.61 -34.15 -19.88
N ASP A 311 -11.59 -33.67 -20.60
CA ASP A 311 -11.67 -33.33 -22.01
C ASP A 311 -10.41 -33.82 -22.76
N PRO A 312 -10.49 -35.01 -23.40
CA PRO A 312 -9.38 -35.55 -24.16
C PRO A 312 -9.01 -34.72 -25.40
N GLU A 313 -9.88 -33.87 -25.94
CA GLU A 313 -9.56 -33.01 -27.09
C GLU A 313 -8.57 -31.92 -26.69
N LYS A 314 -8.74 -31.31 -25.52
CA LYS A 314 -7.76 -30.35 -24.96
C LYS A 314 -6.38 -30.99 -24.80
N ARG A 315 -6.33 -32.25 -24.33
CA ARG A 315 -5.06 -32.98 -24.22
C ARG A 315 -4.40 -33.17 -25.58
N ARG A 316 -5.15 -33.65 -26.59
CA ARG A 316 -4.60 -33.87 -27.95
C ARG A 316 -4.08 -32.57 -28.56
N PHE A 317 -4.85 -31.48 -28.44
CA PHE A 317 -4.42 -30.15 -28.86
C PHE A 317 -3.14 -29.73 -28.13
N GLY A 318 -3.11 -29.87 -26.80
CA GLY A 318 -1.97 -29.48 -25.97
C GLY A 318 -0.67 -30.18 -26.36
N ILE A 319 -0.71 -31.49 -26.63
CA ILE A 319 0.48 -32.25 -27.05
C ILE A 319 1.09 -31.68 -28.33
N GLN A 320 0.27 -31.32 -29.32
CA GLN A 320 0.76 -30.72 -30.55
C GLN A 320 1.27 -29.29 -30.31
N TYR A 321 0.49 -28.47 -29.60
CA TYR A 321 0.85 -27.10 -29.25
C TYR A 321 2.20 -27.01 -28.52
N TYR A 322 2.44 -27.87 -27.53
CA TYR A 322 3.72 -27.91 -26.79
C TYR A 322 4.91 -28.23 -27.69
N ARG A 323 4.75 -29.10 -28.70
CA ARG A 323 5.83 -29.37 -29.67
C ARG A 323 6.14 -28.16 -30.53
N ASP A 324 5.11 -27.43 -30.95
CA ASP A 324 5.30 -26.23 -31.78
C ASP A 324 5.94 -25.10 -30.98
N VAL A 325 5.55 -24.93 -29.71
CA VAL A 325 6.20 -23.97 -28.80
C VAL A 325 7.63 -24.39 -28.45
N GLN A 326 7.94 -25.69 -28.30
CA GLN A 326 9.32 -26.14 -28.10
C GLN A 326 10.25 -25.69 -29.23
N LYS A 327 9.80 -25.74 -30.49
CA LYS A 327 10.59 -25.23 -31.63
C LYS A 327 10.93 -23.75 -31.48
N LEU A 328 10.02 -22.95 -30.93
CA LEU A 328 10.27 -21.51 -30.69
C LEU A 328 11.35 -21.29 -29.63
N PHE A 329 11.39 -22.12 -28.58
CA PHE A 329 12.47 -22.11 -27.60
C PHE A 329 13.81 -22.50 -28.22
N ASP A 330 13.84 -23.59 -28.97
CA ASP A 330 15.04 -24.11 -29.62
C ASP A 330 15.62 -23.08 -30.61
N ALA A 331 14.75 -22.37 -31.33
CA ALA A 331 15.10 -21.31 -32.27
C ALA A 331 15.34 -19.93 -31.60
N ARG A 332 15.24 -19.81 -30.27
CA ARG A 332 15.37 -18.55 -29.51
C ARG A 332 14.44 -17.43 -29.98
N ARG A 333 13.25 -17.79 -30.46
CA ARG A 333 12.24 -16.84 -30.95
C ARG A 333 11.43 -16.21 -29.82
N LEU A 334 11.22 -16.94 -28.71
CA LEU A 334 10.53 -16.43 -27.54
C LEU A 334 11.49 -15.75 -26.55
N ARG A 335 11.08 -14.58 -26.08
CA ARG A 335 11.76 -13.81 -25.02
C ARG A 335 10.97 -13.90 -23.71
N PRO A 336 11.64 -14.19 -22.58
CA PRO A 336 10.98 -14.21 -21.27
C PRO A 336 10.56 -12.80 -20.85
N HIS A 337 9.47 -12.70 -20.08
CA HIS A 337 9.14 -11.47 -19.35
C HIS A 337 10.27 -11.11 -18.36
N PRO A 338 10.50 -9.82 -18.01
CA PRO A 338 11.49 -9.46 -17.00
C PRO A 338 11.32 -10.25 -15.68
N VAL A 339 12.38 -10.94 -15.27
CA VAL A 339 12.36 -11.83 -14.09
C VAL A 339 12.88 -11.08 -12.86
N LYS A 340 12.16 -11.20 -11.74
CA LYS A 340 12.62 -10.76 -10.42
C LYS A 340 12.80 -11.97 -9.52
N VAL A 341 14.04 -12.26 -9.13
CA VAL A 341 14.36 -13.35 -8.20
C VAL A 341 14.08 -12.89 -6.77
N ILE A 342 13.32 -13.68 -6.01
CA ILE A 342 13.05 -13.43 -4.60
C ILE A 342 14.06 -14.23 -3.76
N PRO A 343 14.87 -13.59 -2.90
CA PRO A 343 15.82 -14.31 -2.04
C PRO A 343 15.08 -15.07 -0.92
N GLY A 344 15.77 -16.01 -0.25
CA GLY A 344 15.25 -16.69 0.94
C GLY A 344 14.73 -18.11 0.74
N GLY A 345 14.87 -18.70 -0.46
CA GLY A 345 14.50 -20.10 -0.72
C GLY A 345 13.03 -20.38 -0.42
N TRP A 346 12.75 -21.36 0.44
CA TRP A 346 11.39 -21.70 0.87
C TRP A 346 10.62 -20.52 1.49
N GLN A 347 11.28 -19.74 2.37
CA GLN A 347 10.65 -18.55 2.95
C GLN A 347 10.39 -17.49 1.87
N GLY A 348 11.31 -17.37 0.90
CA GLY A 348 11.16 -16.48 -0.25
C GLY A 348 9.91 -16.79 -1.10
N ILE A 349 9.49 -18.06 -1.18
CA ILE A 349 8.22 -18.45 -1.83
C ILE A 349 7.03 -17.84 -1.07
N LEU A 350 6.95 -18.04 0.26
CA LEU A 350 5.86 -17.50 1.07
C LEU A 350 5.82 -15.97 1.04
N ASP A 351 6.98 -15.33 1.18
CA ASP A 351 7.11 -13.87 1.13
C ASP A 351 6.69 -13.32 -0.24
N GLY A 352 7.09 -13.99 -1.32
CA GLY A 352 6.72 -13.64 -2.68
C GLY A 352 5.22 -13.79 -2.96
N LEU A 353 4.57 -14.84 -2.44
CA LEU A 353 3.11 -14.99 -2.52
C LEU A 353 2.39 -13.90 -1.73
N GLN A 354 2.92 -13.52 -0.56
CA GLN A 354 2.39 -12.41 0.22
C GLN A 354 2.53 -11.08 -0.52
N LEU A 355 3.63 -10.86 -1.25
CA LEU A 355 3.80 -9.67 -2.12
C LEU A 355 2.76 -9.65 -3.26
N LEU A 356 2.52 -10.78 -3.93
CA LEU A 356 1.49 -10.88 -4.97
C LEU A 356 0.09 -10.61 -4.41
N LYS A 357 -0.23 -11.18 -3.25
CA LYS A 357 -1.49 -10.93 -2.53
C LYS A 357 -1.62 -9.47 -2.12
N ALA A 358 -0.57 -8.88 -1.55
CA ALA A 358 -0.56 -7.49 -1.13
C ALA A 358 -0.85 -6.53 -2.29
N ARG A 359 -0.26 -6.77 -3.47
CA ARG A 359 -0.57 -5.98 -4.68
C ARG A 359 -2.04 -6.03 -5.09
N ALA A 360 -2.71 -7.18 -4.90
CA ALA A 360 -4.15 -7.31 -5.18
C ALA A 360 -5.03 -6.47 -4.24
N TYR A 361 -4.53 -6.11 -3.06
CA TYR A 361 -5.23 -5.29 -2.05
C TYR A 361 -4.49 -3.97 -1.76
N GLY A 362 -3.54 -3.59 -2.62
CA GLY A 362 -2.72 -2.39 -2.46
C GLY A 362 -3.43 -1.13 -2.96
N LYS A 363 -2.67 -0.05 -3.12
CA LYS A 363 -3.18 1.25 -3.59
C LYS A 363 -4.01 1.18 -4.87
N ASP A 364 -3.64 0.33 -5.82
CA ASP A 364 -4.31 0.20 -7.12
C ASP A 364 -5.24 -1.03 -7.17
N GLY A 365 -5.30 -1.81 -6.09
CA GLY A 365 -5.98 -3.10 -6.01
C GLY A 365 -7.48 -3.01 -5.74
N LYS A 366 -8.01 -4.07 -5.14
CA LYS A 366 -9.42 -4.21 -4.78
C LYS A 366 -9.71 -3.46 -3.48
N VAL A 367 -10.88 -2.83 -3.44
CA VAL A 367 -11.45 -2.33 -2.19
C VAL A 367 -11.79 -3.53 -1.33
N PHE A 368 -11.44 -3.48 -0.05
CA PHE A 368 -11.71 -4.56 0.88
C PHE A 368 -12.23 -4.05 2.21
N ARG A 369 -13.04 -4.88 2.87
CA ARG A 369 -13.52 -4.65 4.23
C ARG A 369 -12.65 -5.38 5.23
N MET A 370 -12.48 -4.83 6.42
CA MET A 370 -11.77 -5.46 7.52
C MET A 370 -12.48 -5.17 8.85
N ARG A 371 -12.08 -5.90 9.90
CA ARG A 371 -12.63 -5.71 11.25
C ARG A 371 -12.52 -4.25 11.64
N ASN A 372 -13.64 -3.69 12.08
CA ASN A 372 -13.70 -2.38 12.72
C ASN A 372 -13.61 -2.59 14.24
N PRO A 373 -12.55 -2.10 14.90
CA PRO A 373 -12.37 -2.34 16.33
C PRO A 373 -13.31 -1.51 17.20
N VAL A 374 -14.14 -0.63 16.63
CA VAL A 374 -15.09 0.23 17.34
C VAL A 374 -16.53 -0.27 17.23
N ASP A 375 -16.87 -0.82 16.07
CA ASP A 375 -18.18 -1.39 15.77
C ASP A 375 -17.99 -2.68 14.97
N GLU A 376 -18.00 -3.83 15.64
CA GLU A 376 -17.77 -5.13 15.01
C GLU A 376 -18.88 -5.53 14.04
N GLU A 377 -20.08 -4.93 14.15
CA GLU A 377 -21.22 -5.19 13.27
C GLU A 377 -21.06 -4.44 11.92
N HIS A 378 -20.33 -3.32 11.92
CA HIS A 378 -20.07 -2.49 10.74
C HIS A 378 -18.58 -2.47 10.38
N PRO A 379 -18.11 -3.36 9.48
CA PRO A 379 -16.70 -3.42 9.11
C PRO A 379 -16.25 -2.12 8.44
N GLN A 380 -14.97 -1.80 8.59
CA GLN A 380 -14.36 -0.64 7.96
C GLN A 380 -13.75 -1.03 6.61
N VAL A 381 -13.65 -0.07 5.70
CA VAL A 381 -13.27 -0.29 4.30
C VAL A 381 -11.95 0.41 3.98
N ILE A 382 -11.04 -0.32 3.36
CA ILE A 382 -9.82 0.23 2.78
C ILE A 382 -10.06 0.46 1.29
N MET A 383 -9.97 1.73 0.88
CA MET A 383 -10.25 2.21 -0.45
C MET A 383 -9.00 2.16 -1.34
N ALA A 384 -9.19 1.88 -2.62
CA ALA A 384 -8.16 2.04 -3.64
C ALA A 384 -7.98 3.52 -4.03
N LYS A 385 -6.76 3.91 -4.45
CA LYS A 385 -6.37 5.26 -4.86
C LYS A 385 -7.29 5.88 -5.90
N ARG A 386 -7.88 5.08 -6.80
CA ARG A 386 -8.84 5.54 -7.82
C ARG A 386 -10.07 6.26 -7.26
N TYR A 387 -10.48 5.99 -6.01
CA TYR A 387 -11.60 6.67 -5.36
C TYR A 387 -11.18 7.95 -4.62
N LEU A 388 -9.88 8.25 -4.53
CA LEU A 388 -9.37 9.34 -3.71
C LEU A 388 -9.92 10.69 -4.17
N ASP A 389 -9.98 10.93 -5.48
CA ASP A 389 -10.50 12.18 -6.04
C ASP A 389 -11.99 12.36 -5.77
N GLU A 390 -12.77 11.28 -5.85
CA GLU A 390 -14.20 11.33 -5.52
C GLU A 390 -14.41 11.58 -4.02
N VAL A 391 -13.69 10.88 -3.14
CA VAL A 391 -13.80 11.06 -1.68
C VAL A 391 -13.33 12.44 -1.22
N LYS A 392 -12.21 12.95 -1.76
CA LYS A 392 -11.64 14.22 -1.30
C LYS A 392 -12.46 15.43 -1.74
N ASN A 393 -13.27 15.28 -2.79
CA ASN A 393 -14.15 16.32 -3.33
C ASN A 393 -15.62 16.18 -2.88
N ALA A 394 -16.00 15.05 -2.26
CA ALA A 394 -17.33 14.85 -1.72
C ALA A 394 -17.65 15.82 -0.58
N SER A 395 -18.92 16.22 -0.46
CA SER A 395 -19.38 17.06 0.65
C SER A 395 -19.42 16.30 1.97
N GLU A 396 -19.27 17.01 3.09
CA GLU A 396 -19.37 16.42 4.44
C GLU A 396 -20.76 15.82 4.73
N SER A 397 -21.81 16.24 4.02
CA SER A 397 -23.16 15.64 4.11
C SER A 397 -23.24 14.23 3.50
N LEU A 398 -22.22 13.81 2.75
CA LEU A 398 -22.10 12.48 2.15
C LEU A 398 -21.02 11.68 2.88
N LEU A 399 -19.81 12.23 2.94
CA LEU A 399 -18.63 11.60 3.52
C LEU A 399 -18.01 12.53 4.57
N SER A 400 -18.18 12.20 5.85
CA SER A 400 -17.87 13.10 6.97
C SER A 400 -16.67 12.62 7.80
N PHE A 401 -15.66 13.48 7.95
CA PHE A 401 -14.58 13.26 8.92
C PHE A 401 -15.01 13.56 10.37
N PRO A 402 -15.75 14.64 10.67
CA PRO A 402 -16.28 14.87 12.02
C PRO A 402 -17.09 13.69 12.55
N LEU A 403 -17.95 13.10 11.73
CA LEU A 403 -18.72 11.90 12.09
C LEU A 403 -17.79 10.72 12.40
N TYR A 404 -16.81 10.46 11.53
CA TYR A 404 -15.79 9.44 11.76
C TYR A 404 -15.07 9.62 13.09
N SER A 405 -14.64 10.85 13.40
CA SER A 405 -13.95 11.15 14.66
C SER A 405 -14.84 10.88 15.89
N ILE A 406 -16.11 11.30 15.85
CA ILE A 406 -17.07 11.05 16.93
C ILE A 406 -17.28 9.54 17.16
N GLN A 407 -17.43 8.78 16.08
CA GLN A 407 -17.66 7.34 16.13
C GLN A 407 -16.38 6.61 16.58
N SER A 408 -15.26 6.82 15.89
CA SER A 408 -14.00 6.09 16.10
C SER A 408 -13.43 6.27 17.52
N PHE A 409 -13.62 7.44 18.14
CA PHE A 409 -13.17 7.70 19.50
C PHE A 409 -14.28 7.60 20.56
N LEU A 410 -15.50 7.18 20.17
CA LEU A 410 -16.65 7.06 21.06
C LEU A 410 -16.90 8.35 21.88
N LEU A 411 -16.72 9.51 21.23
CA LEU A 411 -16.74 10.84 21.88
C LEU A 411 -18.11 11.14 22.50
N LYS A 412 -19.19 10.65 21.86
CA LYS A 412 -20.57 10.76 22.35
C LYS A 412 -20.76 10.13 23.73
N TYR A 413 -20.01 9.07 24.04
CA TYR A 413 -20.22 8.27 25.24
C TYR A 413 -19.26 8.63 26.37
N SER A 414 -18.02 8.98 26.02
CA SER A 414 -16.92 9.21 26.96
C SER A 414 -16.98 10.55 27.71
N GLY A 415 -17.85 11.49 27.32
CA GLY A 415 -17.85 12.85 27.92
C GLY A 415 -16.69 13.72 27.44
N SER A 416 -16.02 13.29 26.37
CA SER A 416 -14.94 13.99 25.68
C SER A 416 -15.44 15.27 24.98
N VAL A 417 -14.49 16.09 24.53
CA VAL A 417 -14.76 17.16 23.58
C VAL A 417 -15.14 16.59 22.21
N VAL A 418 -15.98 17.29 21.46
CA VAL A 418 -16.41 16.92 20.10
C VAL A 418 -15.81 17.87 19.07
N PRO A 419 -15.67 17.45 17.80
CA PRO A 419 -15.18 18.33 16.75
C PRO A 419 -15.96 19.65 16.66
N SER A 420 -15.25 20.77 16.63
CA SER A 420 -15.80 22.12 16.60
C SER A 420 -15.53 22.78 15.25
N SER A 421 -16.59 23.26 14.57
CA SER A 421 -16.48 23.95 13.29
C SER A 421 -15.72 25.27 13.41
N ILE A 422 -15.99 26.04 14.47
CA ILE A 422 -15.28 27.30 14.74
C ILE A 422 -13.79 27.05 15.06
N ALA A 423 -13.46 26.01 15.85
CA ALA A 423 -12.06 25.66 16.11
C ALA A 423 -11.32 25.23 14.82
N THR A 424 -12.02 24.50 13.95
CA THR A 424 -11.49 24.11 12.63
C THR A 424 -11.27 25.31 11.73
N HIS A 425 -12.18 26.30 11.74
CA HIS A 425 -12.02 27.57 11.04
C HIS A 425 -10.79 28.32 11.52
N VAL A 426 -10.68 28.51 12.84
CA VAL A 426 -9.55 29.20 13.49
C VAL A 426 -8.21 28.60 13.08
N THR A 427 -8.09 27.28 13.07
CA THR A 427 -6.84 26.60 12.68
C THR A 427 -6.57 26.70 11.18
N ARG A 428 -7.61 26.66 10.35
CA ARG A 428 -7.47 26.65 8.89
C ARG A 428 -7.19 28.03 8.31
N ILE A 429 -7.81 29.05 8.87
CA ILE A 429 -7.84 30.40 8.32
C ILE A 429 -6.97 31.31 9.18
N ASP A 430 -7.33 31.53 10.44
CA ASP A 430 -6.70 32.57 11.27
C ASP A 430 -5.26 32.22 11.63
N LEU A 431 -5.00 30.99 12.06
CA LEU A 431 -3.64 30.50 12.32
C LEU A 431 -2.72 30.66 11.09
N ASN A 432 -3.19 30.24 9.91
CA ASN A 432 -2.38 30.31 8.70
C ASN A 432 -2.14 31.75 8.22
N LYS A 433 -3.11 32.66 8.42
CA LYS A 433 -2.95 34.10 8.12
C LYS A 433 -1.88 34.74 9.01
N ASN A 434 -1.84 34.37 10.29
CA ASN A 434 -0.97 35.00 11.29
C ASN A 434 0.38 34.27 11.48
N LEU A 435 0.65 33.18 10.73
CA LEU A 435 1.81 32.32 10.96
C LEU A 435 3.17 33.06 10.94
N GLY A 436 3.28 34.15 10.18
CA GLY A 436 4.51 34.97 10.16
C GLY A 436 4.79 35.70 11.47
N GLU A 437 3.76 36.24 12.12
CA GLU A 437 3.86 36.96 13.40
C GLU A 437 4.11 36.00 14.58
N LEU A 438 3.78 34.71 14.41
CA LEU A 438 3.94 33.70 15.44
C LEU A 438 5.34 33.09 15.54
N VAL A 439 6.21 33.28 14.54
CA VAL A 439 7.53 32.62 14.50
C VAL A 439 8.40 33.01 15.69
N ALA A 440 8.51 34.30 16.00
CA ALA A 440 9.31 34.77 17.13
C ALA A 440 8.76 34.30 18.48
N PRO A 441 7.45 34.46 18.80
CA PRO A 441 6.86 33.91 20.02
C PRO A 441 7.04 32.39 20.18
N MET A 442 6.91 31.61 19.11
CA MET A 442 7.15 30.16 19.15
C MET A 442 8.61 29.84 19.47
N ARG A 443 9.55 30.58 18.89
CA ARG A 443 10.98 30.40 19.14
C ARG A 443 11.37 30.77 20.58
N GLU A 444 10.85 31.88 21.10
CA GLU A 444 11.06 32.27 22.49
C GLU A 444 10.61 31.16 23.45
N GLU A 445 9.39 30.65 23.25
CA GLU A 445 8.85 29.56 24.06
C GLU A 445 9.64 28.25 23.88
N CYS A 446 10.15 27.99 22.66
CA CYS A 446 11.04 26.88 22.40
C CYS A 446 12.33 26.99 23.22
N ILE A 447 13.07 28.10 23.11
CA ILE A 447 14.32 28.35 23.85
C ILE A 447 14.09 28.26 25.36
N ASP A 448 13.01 28.86 25.87
CA ASP A 448 12.69 28.78 27.28
C ASP A 448 12.42 27.35 27.73
N THR A 449 11.65 26.59 26.95
CA THR A 449 11.37 25.20 27.27
C THR A 449 12.62 24.35 27.26
N PHE A 450 13.53 24.55 26.29
CA PHE A 450 14.81 23.84 26.20
C PHE A 450 15.61 23.93 27.51
N LYS A 451 15.62 25.09 28.19
CA LYS A 451 16.30 25.26 29.50
C LYS A 451 15.72 24.39 30.60
N THR A 452 14.45 23.98 30.48
CA THR A 452 13.73 23.22 31.51
C THR A 452 13.72 21.71 31.24
N VAL A 453 13.70 21.29 29.97
CA VAL A 453 13.53 19.88 29.59
C VAL A 453 14.83 19.21 29.13
N MET A 454 15.83 19.98 28.69
CA MET A 454 17.13 19.43 28.30
C MET A 454 18.11 19.48 29.48
N PRO A 455 18.91 18.43 29.69
CA PRO A 455 19.90 18.42 30.75
C PRO A 455 21.07 19.37 30.43
N GLU A 456 21.51 20.16 31.41
CA GLU A 456 22.80 20.86 31.35
C GLU A 456 23.94 19.83 31.46
N CYS A 457 24.47 19.38 30.32
CA CYS A 457 25.42 18.28 30.27
C CYS A 457 26.60 18.59 29.33
N LYS A 458 27.80 18.73 29.93
CA LYS A 458 29.07 18.83 29.18
C LYS A 458 29.54 17.47 28.66
N ASP A 459 29.15 16.40 29.34
CA ASP A 459 29.37 15.01 28.96
C ASP A 459 28.06 14.36 28.48
N TRP A 460 28.14 13.14 27.96
CA TRP A 460 26.96 12.40 27.49
C TRP A 460 26.01 12.07 28.65
N ALA A 461 24.76 12.51 28.55
CA ALA A 461 23.69 12.22 29.50
C ALA A 461 22.52 11.48 28.81
N PRO A 462 21.90 10.49 29.46
CA PRO A 462 20.73 9.80 28.91
C PRO A 462 19.48 10.67 29.00
N LEU A 463 18.62 10.60 27.99
CA LEU A 463 17.26 11.15 28.04
C LEU A 463 16.30 10.37 27.14
N LYS A 464 15.01 10.42 27.46
CA LYS A 464 13.93 9.89 26.62
C LYS A 464 13.34 11.04 25.80
N LEU A 465 13.42 10.93 24.46
CA LEU A 465 12.97 12.00 23.58
C LEU A 465 11.47 12.33 23.76
N TRP A 466 10.64 11.33 24.04
CA TRP A 466 9.20 11.53 24.27
C TRP A 466 8.92 12.40 25.49
N ASP A 467 9.66 12.18 26.59
CA ASP A 467 9.49 12.92 27.85
C ASP A 467 9.96 14.38 27.73
N VAL A 468 10.80 14.67 26.73
CA VAL A 468 11.28 16.02 26.39
C VAL A 468 10.31 16.72 25.43
N PHE A 469 9.99 16.08 24.30
CA PHE A 469 9.26 16.75 23.23
C PHE A 469 7.76 16.86 23.50
N LEU A 470 7.13 15.92 24.21
CA LEU A 470 5.70 16.02 24.51
C LEU A 470 5.33 17.30 25.30
N PRO A 471 5.96 17.61 26.45
CA PRO A 471 5.68 18.86 27.15
C PRO A 471 6.15 20.09 26.36
N MET A 472 7.25 19.99 25.59
CA MET A 472 7.74 21.09 24.75
C MET A 472 6.73 21.49 23.67
N ILE A 473 6.21 20.53 22.91
CA ILE A 473 5.17 20.77 21.91
C ILE A 473 3.92 21.34 22.58
N SER A 474 3.52 20.82 23.76
CA SER A 474 2.37 21.37 24.48
C SER A 474 2.55 22.85 24.82
N ARG A 475 3.76 23.30 25.18
CA ARG A 475 4.07 24.71 25.48
C ARG A 475 4.10 25.58 24.23
N ILE A 476 4.81 25.16 23.18
CA ILE A 476 4.95 25.93 21.93
C ILE A 476 3.60 26.05 21.22
N THR A 477 2.88 24.94 21.05
CA THR A 477 1.49 24.97 20.57
C THR A 477 0.61 25.81 21.49
N GLY A 478 0.83 25.74 22.80
CA GLY A 478 0.08 26.56 23.75
C GLY A 478 0.30 28.05 23.61
N ARG A 479 1.51 28.51 23.27
CA ARG A 479 1.80 29.92 22.99
C ARG A 479 0.89 30.48 21.89
N VAL A 480 0.54 29.63 20.91
CA VAL A 480 -0.33 29.98 19.78
C VAL A 480 -1.81 29.78 20.07
N LEU A 481 -2.17 28.83 20.94
CA LEU A 481 -3.56 28.54 21.25
C LEU A 481 -4.12 29.40 22.39
N VAL A 482 -3.33 29.64 23.45
CA VAL A 482 -3.79 30.27 24.70
C VAL A 482 -2.97 31.47 25.16
N GLY A 483 -1.95 31.87 24.41
CA GLY A 483 -1.07 33.00 24.76
C GLY A 483 -0.06 32.67 25.86
N GLU A 484 0.73 33.68 26.27
CA GLU A 484 1.70 33.58 27.39
C GLU A 484 1.03 33.22 28.72
N GLU A 485 -0.20 33.68 28.90
CA GLU A 485 -0.89 33.66 30.16
C GLU A 485 -1.10 32.22 30.68
N LEU A 486 -1.27 31.27 29.75
CA LEU A 486 -1.52 29.88 30.08
C LEU A 486 -0.55 28.87 29.45
N CYS A 487 0.25 29.25 28.44
CA CYS A 487 1.15 28.27 27.80
C CYS A 487 2.22 27.72 28.75
N GLN A 488 2.61 28.49 29.77
CA GLN A 488 3.56 28.10 30.81
C GLN A 488 2.89 27.59 32.10
N ASN A 489 1.56 27.62 32.17
CA ASN A 489 0.83 27.18 33.35
C ASN A 489 0.90 25.65 33.48
N ALA A 490 1.57 25.17 34.55
CA ALA A 490 1.78 23.75 34.76
C ALA A 490 0.48 22.93 34.88
N GLU A 491 -0.58 23.50 35.46
CA GLU A 491 -1.89 22.83 35.53
C GLU A 491 -2.51 22.71 34.13
N TRP A 492 -2.43 23.76 33.31
CA TRP A 492 -2.93 23.75 31.93
C TRP A 492 -2.22 22.72 31.07
N ILE A 493 -0.89 22.66 31.12
CA ILE A 493 -0.07 21.69 30.36
C ILE A 493 -0.43 20.25 30.75
N GLN A 494 -0.49 19.96 32.06
CA GLN A 494 -0.88 18.63 32.53
C GLN A 494 -2.30 18.27 32.09
N LEU A 495 -3.20 19.25 32.09
CA LEU A 495 -4.58 19.07 31.70
C LEU A 495 -4.73 18.73 30.20
N THR A 496 -4.03 19.42 29.30
CA THR A 496 -4.11 19.17 27.85
C THR A 496 -3.53 17.80 27.46
N ILE A 497 -2.43 17.40 28.12
CA ILE A 497 -1.85 16.06 27.99
C ILE A 497 -2.83 15.00 28.50
N ALA A 498 -3.36 15.17 29.72
CA ALA A 498 -4.30 14.25 30.34
C ALA A 498 -5.62 14.13 29.56
N ASN A 499 -6.09 15.21 28.93
CA ASN A 499 -7.26 15.20 28.06
C ASN A 499 -7.07 14.18 26.92
N THR A 500 -5.93 14.25 26.24
CA THR A 500 -5.68 13.40 25.08
C THR A 500 -5.58 11.93 25.46
N GLN A 501 -4.81 11.64 26.50
CA GLN A 501 -4.69 10.29 27.04
C GLN A 501 -6.05 9.77 27.56
N GLY A 502 -6.84 10.63 28.19
CA GLY A 502 -8.16 10.30 28.72
C GLY A 502 -9.16 9.89 27.62
N ILE A 503 -9.14 10.56 26.47
CA ILE A 503 -9.99 10.21 25.32
C ILE A 503 -9.61 8.84 24.76
N MET A 504 -8.32 8.56 24.57
CA MET A 504 -7.84 7.26 24.07
C MET A 504 -8.15 6.13 25.05
N LYS A 505 -7.88 6.33 26.34
CA LYS A 505 -8.22 5.39 27.42
C LYS A 505 -9.72 5.15 27.48
N SER A 506 -10.54 6.18 27.30
CA SER A 506 -12.00 6.04 27.32
C SER A 506 -12.54 5.28 26.12
N SER A 507 -12.02 5.52 24.91
CA SER A 507 -12.37 4.73 23.73
C SER A 507 -12.04 3.25 23.95
N MET A 508 -10.84 2.92 24.43
CA MET A 508 -10.46 1.53 24.72
C MET A 508 -11.29 0.92 25.86
N GLY A 509 -11.48 1.64 26.97
CA GLY A 509 -12.22 1.17 28.14
C GLY A 509 -13.69 0.90 27.85
N ILE A 510 -14.36 1.78 27.09
CA ILE A 510 -15.76 1.57 26.68
C ILE A 510 -15.89 0.34 25.80
N ARG A 511 -14.98 0.13 24.84
CA ARG A 511 -14.97 -1.06 23.98
C ARG A 511 -14.74 -2.35 24.75
N ALA A 512 -13.89 -2.31 25.78
CA ALA A 512 -13.63 -3.46 26.64
C ALA A 512 -14.84 -3.83 27.52
N MET A 513 -15.67 -2.85 27.90
CA MET A 513 -16.83 -3.07 28.77
C MET A 513 -18.14 -3.35 28.02
N TYR A 514 -18.31 -2.80 26.82
CA TYR A 514 -19.57 -2.88 26.08
C TYR A 514 -19.35 -3.31 24.64
N SER A 515 -20.12 -4.30 24.18
CA SER A 515 -20.29 -4.53 22.74
C SER A 515 -20.97 -3.30 22.10
N ALA A 516 -20.81 -3.09 20.79
CA ALA A 516 -21.33 -1.95 20.04
C ALA A 516 -22.79 -1.57 20.41
N ARG A 517 -23.71 -2.54 20.38
CA ARG A 517 -25.14 -2.36 20.74
C ARG A 517 -25.43 -1.86 22.16
N TRP A 518 -24.47 -1.98 23.10
CA TRP A 518 -24.62 -1.59 24.51
C TRP A 518 -23.80 -0.37 24.91
N GLN A 519 -22.99 0.19 24.00
CA GLN A 519 -22.17 1.37 24.28
C GLN A 519 -22.99 2.59 24.73
N TRP A 520 -24.28 2.63 24.36
CA TRP A 520 -25.21 3.67 24.81
C TRP A 520 -25.32 3.76 26.33
N LEU A 521 -25.01 2.70 27.10
CA LEU A 521 -25.03 2.71 28.57
C LEU A 521 -23.84 3.44 29.20
N ALA A 522 -22.70 3.52 28.50
CA ALA A 522 -21.45 4.08 29.01
C ALA A 522 -21.59 5.49 29.62
N PRO A 523 -22.44 6.41 29.13
CA PRO A 523 -22.67 7.71 29.77
C PRO A 523 -23.06 7.67 31.25
N TRP A 524 -23.67 6.58 31.71
CA TRP A 524 -24.14 6.42 33.09
C TRP A 524 -23.25 5.50 33.93
N THR A 525 -22.63 4.51 33.29
CA THR A 525 -21.95 3.42 33.97
C THR A 525 -20.43 3.44 33.82
N TYR A 526 -19.87 4.09 32.78
CA TYR A 526 -18.43 4.16 32.57
C TYR A 526 -17.77 5.18 33.52
N PRO A 527 -16.89 4.77 34.45
CA PRO A 527 -16.31 5.67 35.44
C PRO A 527 -15.48 6.81 34.83
N GLY A 528 -14.68 6.49 33.80
CA GLY A 528 -13.76 7.44 33.17
C GLY A 528 -14.44 8.64 32.50
N ARG A 529 -15.76 8.58 32.29
CA ARG A 529 -16.53 9.72 31.80
C ARG A 529 -16.53 10.90 32.77
N LYS A 530 -16.64 10.62 34.07
CA LYS A 530 -16.63 11.68 35.10
C LYS A 530 -15.28 12.40 35.11
N ASP A 531 -14.19 11.66 34.88
CA ASP A 531 -12.85 12.22 34.84
C ASP A 531 -12.68 13.23 33.69
N LEU A 532 -13.12 12.87 32.48
CA LEU A 532 -13.09 13.78 31.32
C LEU A 532 -13.98 15.01 31.51
N ILE A 533 -15.18 14.86 32.10
CA ILE A 533 -16.05 15.99 32.40
C ILE A 533 -15.39 16.92 33.44
N ASN A 534 -14.77 16.36 34.48
CA ASN A 534 -14.08 17.14 35.50
C ASN A 534 -12.86 17.87 34.92
N LEU A 535 -12.14 17.21 34.01
CA LEU A 535 -11.03 17.80 33.28
C LEU A 535 -11.50 19.01 32.45
N ARG A 536 -12.57 18.87 31.67
CA ARG A 536 -13.15 19.96 30.88
C ARG A 536 -13.61 21.13 31.76
N LYS A 537 -14.24 20.84 32.91
CA LYS A 537 -14.62 21.88 33.89
C LYS A 537 -13.42 22.62 34.46
N ARG A 538 -12.29 21.93 34.70
CA ARG A 538 -11.04 22.57 35.14
C ARG A 538 -10.47 23.47 34.06
N ALA A 539 -10.47 23.01 32.81
CA ALA A 539 -10.02 23.80 31.66
C ALA A 539 -10.84 25.09 31.53
N ALA A 540 -12.17 25.00 31.64
CA ALA A 540 -13.08 26.15 31.62
C ALA A 540 -12.72 27.17 32.71
N ARG A 541 -12.43 26.73 33.94
CA ARG A 541 -12.05 27.64 35.04
C ARG A 541 -10.70 28.33 34.80
N LEU A 542 -9.74 27.65 34.18
CA LEU A 542 -8.42 28.23 33.91
C LEU A 542 -8.46 29.25 32.76
N ILE A 543 -9.26 28.99 31.72
CA ILE A 543 -9.35 29.89 30.55
C ILE A 543 -10.29 31.08 30.79
N GLU A 544 -11.27 30.95 31.70
CA GLU A 544 -12.30 31.95 31.94
C GLU A 544 -11.76 33.36 32.22
N PRO A 545 -10.76 33.58 33.12
CA PRO A 545 -10.25 34.92 33.39
C PRO A 545 -9.64 35.59 32.14
N VAL A 546 -8.84 34.83 31.39
CA VAL A 546 -8.18 35.31 30.16
C VAL A 546 -9.22 35.62 29.08
N TYR A 547 -10.18 34.70 28.90
CA TYR A 547 -11.26 34.87 27.93
C TYR A 547 -12.14 36.08 28.24
N MET A 548 -12.59 36.23 29.49
CA MET A 548 -13.51 37.31 29.88
C MET A 548 -12.85 38.68 29.80
N GLN A 549 -11.57 38.78 30.19
CA GLN A 549 -10.80 40.02 30.04
C GLN A 549 -10.70 40.44 28.56
N ARG A 550 -10.38 39.50 27.67
CA ARG A 550 -10.23 39.77 26.24
C ARG A 550 -11.57 40.03 25.55
N LEU A 551 -12.63 39.34 25.94
CA LEU A 551 -13.99 39.58 25.45
C LEU A 551 -14.47 40.99 25.81
N ALA A 552 -14.25 41.43 27.06
CA ALA A 552 -14.58 42.77 27.49
C ALA A 552 -13.81 43.84 26.71
N ALA A 553 -12.49 43.64 26.49
CA ALA A 553 -11.67 44.53 25.68
C ALA A 553 -12.13 44.55 24.20
N TYR A 554 -12.54 43.40 23.66
CA TYR A 554 -13.06 43.27 22.31
C TYR A 554 -14.36 44.07 22.12
N GLN A 555 -15.31 43.91 23.06
CA GLN A 555 -16.59 44.61 23.07
C GLN A 555 -16.43 46.12 23.31
N ALA A 556 -15.42 46.53 24.08
CA ALA A 556 -15.04 47.93 24.28
C ALA A 556 -14.37 48.57 23.05
N GLY A 557 -14.16 47.82 21.94
CA GLY A 557 -13.56 48.35 20.73
C GLY A 557 -12.04 48.57 20.83
N SER A 558 -11.35 47.85 21.73
CA SER A 558 -9.89 47.96 21.86
C SER A 558 -9.19 47.69 20.52
N PRO A 559 -8.27 48.58 20.09
CA PRO A 559 -7.49 48.37 18.85
C PRO A 559 -6.42 47.29 19.01
N HIS A 560 -6.04 46.96 20.25
CA HIS A 560 -5.07 45.91 20.52
C HIS A 560 -5.74 44.53 20.42
N ARG A 561 -5.19 43.66 19.56
CA ARG A 561 -5.65 42.29 19.34
C ARG A 561 -4.52 41.31 19.59
N HIS A 562 -4.78 40.32 20.45
CA HIS A 562 -3.86 39.21 20.63
C HIS A 562 -3.82 38.33 19.37
N ARG A 563 -2.70 37.64 19.16
CA ARG A 563 -2.49 36.76 18.01
C ARG A 563 -2.49 35.30 18.45
N ASP A 564 -3.63 34.82 18.93
CA ASP A 564 -3.80 33.45 19.38
C ASP A 564 -5.25 32.96 19.19
N ALA A 565 -5.46 31.65 19.39
CA ALA A 565 -6.77 31.04 19.17
C ALA A 565 -7.86 31.55 20.11
N VAL A 566 -7.55 32.01 21.32
CA VAL A 566 -8.57 32.60 22.21
C VAL A 566 -9.15 33.86 21.58
N GLN A 567 -8.29 34.73 21.05
CA GLN A 567 -8.73 35.96 20.38
C GLN A 567 -9.50 35.65 19.09
N TRP A 568 -9.03 34.69 18.28
CA TRP A 568 -9.71 34.31 17.04
C TRP A 568 -11.08 33.66 17.30
N LEU A 569 -11.24 32.91 18.39
CA LEU A 569 -12.54 32.37 18.80
C LEU A 569 -13.53 33.48 19.17
N ILE A 570 -13.08 34.56 19.82
CA ILE A 570 -13.90 35.74 20.11
C ILE A 570 -14.34 36.40 18.80
N GLU A 571 -13.40 36.65 17.90
CA GLU A 571 -13.64 37.35 16.62
C GLU A 571 -14.61 36.61 15.69
N ASN A 572 -14.57 35.28 15.70
CA ASN A 572 -15.43 34.43 14.88
C ASN A 572 -16.78 34.09 15.55
N SER A 573 -17.03 34.54 16.79
CA SER A 573 -18.31 34.35 17.50
C SER A 573 -19.32 35.46 17.17
N HIS A 574 -19.78 35.50 15.92
CA HIS A 574 -20.52 36.65 15.36
C HIS A 574 -21.93 36.87 15.95
N GLU A 575 -22.71 35.81 16.19
CA GLU A 575 -24.09 35.94 16.66
C GLU A 575 -24.20 36.01 18.18
N LYS A 576 -23.36 35.25 18.87
CA LYS A 576 -23.36 35.14 20.33
C LYS A 576 -21.94 34.82 20.81
N PRO A 577 -21.43 35.50 21.86
CA PRO A 577 -20.18 35.12 22.49
C PRO A 577 -20.25 33.68 23.01
N LEU A 578 -19.14 32.95 22.83
CA LEU A 578 -18.99 31.61 23.39
C LEU A 578 -18.96 31.67 24.93
N SER A 579 -19.45 30.63 25.58
CA SER A 579 -19.22 30.43 27.00
C SER A 579 -17.76 30.00 27.27
N PRO A 580 -17.21 30.23 28.48
CA PRO A 580 -15.88 29.73 28.84
C PRO A 580 -15.72 28.22 28.64
N ALA A 581 -16.79 27.44 28.83
CA ALA A 581 -16.79 26.00 28.57
C ALA A 581 -16.66 25.66 27.08
N GLU A 582 -17.35 26.39 26.19
CA GLU A 582 -17.23 26.20 24.74
C GLU A 582 -15.85 26.60 24.22
N VAL A 583 -15.26 27.66 24.76
CA VAL A 583 -13.87 28.07 24.46
C VAL A 583 -12.89 26.99 24.92
N ALA A 584 -13.02 26.49 26.15
CA ALA A 584 -12.19 25.42 26.66
C ALA A 584 -12.30 24.14 25.80
N ASP A 585 -13.52 23.74 25.44
CA ASP A 585 -13.73 22.55 24.60
C ASP A 585 -13.12 22.71 23.20
N ALA A 586 -13.24 23.89 22.59
CA ALA A 586 -12.61 24.21 21.31
C ALA A 586 -11.09 24.09 21.39
N LEU A 587 -10.47 24.66 22.43
CA LEU A 587 -9.02 24.59 22.64
C LEU A 587 -8.55 23.17 22.92
N LEU A 588 -9.25 22.43 23.80
CA LEU A 588 -8.92 21.03 24.10
C LEU A 588 -9.00 20.13 22.88
N PHE A 589 -9.93 20.39 21.95
CA PHE A 589 -9.99 19.69 20.67
C PHE A 589 -8.76 19.98 19.79
N LEU A 590 -8.30 21.24 19.74
CA LEU A 590 -7.10 21.61 18.98
C LEU A 590 -5.83 20.99 19.58
N TYR A 591 -5.70 20.99 20.91
CA TYR A 591 -4.59 20.34 21.61
C TYR A 591 -4.56 18.84 21.39
N MET A 592 -5.73 18.18 21.44
CA MET A 592 -5.88 16.76 21.11
C MET A 592 -5.33 16.44 19.70
N ALA A 593 -5.68 17.26 18.71
CA ALA A 593 -5.26 17.04 17.32
C ALA A 593 -3.76 17.31 17.08
N GLY A 594 -3.17 18.25 17.82
CA GLY A 594 -1.84 18.80 17.53
C GLY A 594 -0.68 18.22 18.34
N ILE A 595 -0.84 17.96 19.64
CA ILE A 595 0.33 17.69 20.50
C ILE A 595 0.95 16.32 20.22
N HIS A 596 0.15 15.25 20.25
CA HIS A 596 0.68 13.88 20.26
C HIS A 596 1.24 13.47 18.89
N SER A 597 0.56 13.86 17.81
CA SER A 597 0.99 13.61 16.44
C SER A 597 2.30 14.35 16.11
N THR A 598 2.42 15.61 16.53
CA THR A 598 3.64 16.40 16.34
C THR A 598 4.80 15.87 17.19
N SER A 599 4.52 15.45 18.43
CA SER A 599 5.52 14.83 19.32
C SER A 599 6.05 13.51 18.74
N ALA A 600 5.16 12.66 18.20
CA ALA A 600 5.58 11.44 17.49
C ALA A 600 6.41 11.76 16.24
N THR A 601 6.03 12.79 15.50
CA THR A 601 6.74 13.21 14.29
C THR A 601 8.16 13.69 14.61
N ILE A 602 8.35 14.56 15.60
CA ILE A 602 9.70 15.05 15.95
C ILE A 602 10.59 13.95 16.53
N VAL A 603 10.06 13.07 17.38
CA VAL A 603 10.82 11.91 17.88
C VAL A 603 11.27 11.02 16.72
N SER A 604 10.38 10.77 15.75
CA SER A 604 10.71 10.01 14.54
C SER A 604 11.82 10.68 13.73
N ILE A 605 11.74 12.00 13.51
CA ILE A 605 12.76 12.75 12.77
C ILE A 605 14.11 12.71 13.50
N VAL A 606 14.13 12.84 14.83
CA VAL A 606 15.37 12.81 15.61
C VAL A 606 16.00 11.42 15.60
N TYR A 607 15.21 10.33 15.66
CA TYR A 607 15.75 8.98 15.46
C TYR A 607 16.37 8.81 14.07
N ASP A 608 15.74 9.34 13.02
CA ASP A 608 16.31 9.30 11.66
C ASP A 608 17.57 10.17 11.54
N LEU A 609 17.63 11.32 12.22
CA LEU A 609 18.84 12.16 12.26
C LEU A 609 20.02 11.43 12.90
N ILE A 610 19.78 10.67 13.96
CA ILE A 610 20.82 9.86 14.62
C ILE A 610 21.24 8.70 13.71
N ALA A 611 20.28 7.94 13.17
CA ALA A 611 20.53 6.79 12.31
C ALA A 611 21.22 7.18 10.98
N HIS A 612 20.96 8.40 10.51
CA HIS A 612 21.52 8.95 9.27
C HIS A 612 22.33 10.23 9.53
N SER A 613 23.17 10.19 10.56
CA SER A 613 24.01 11.31 11.01
C SER A 613 24.89 11.94 9.91
N LYS A 614 25.13 11.25 8.79
CA LYS A 614 25.78 11.79 7.60
C LYS A 614 25.14 13.07 7.04
N TYR A 615 23.83 13.29 7.25
CA TYR A 615 23.13 14.50 6.80
C TYR A 615 23.27 15.68 7.77
N VAL A 616 23.61 15.43 9.04
CA VAL A 616 23.63 16.45 10.10
C VAL A 616 24.56 17.64 9.80
N PRO A 617 25.81 17.44 9.32
CA PRO A 617 26.69 18.56 8.98
C PRO A 617 26.10 19.50 7.92
N GLU A 618 25.43 18.93 6.91
CA GLU A 618 24.84 19.70 5.81
C GLU A 618 23.61 20.50 6.25
N LEU A 619 22.80 19.95 7.17
CA LEU A 619 21.67 20.66 7.78
C LEU A 619 22.15 21.80 8.69
N ILE A 620 23.22 21.59 9.46
CA ILE A 620 23.84 22.63 10.29
C ILE A 620 24.39 23.77 9.43
N GLU A 621 25.03 23.46 8.30
CA GLU A 621 25.51 24.47 7.36
C GLU A 621 24.35 25.28 6.76
N GLU A 622 23.25 24.63 6.38
CA GLU A 622 22.04 25.33 5.89
C GLU A 622 21.46 26.29 6.94
N ILE A 623 21.42 25.89 8.22
CA ILE A 623 20.99 26.75 9.33
C ILE A 623 21.94 27.95 9.46
N ARG A 624 23.26 27.71 9.46
CA ARG A 624 24.29 28.76 9.59
C ARG A 624 24.18 29.80 8.48
N GLN A 625 24.09 29.36 7.23
CA GLN A 625 23.96 30.26 6.08
C GLN A 625 22.69 31.10 6.17
N THR A 626 21.57 30.47 6.55
CA THR A 626 20.30 31.16 6.71
C THR A 626 20.36 32.24 7.80
N LEU A 627 20.97 31.94 8.94
CA LEU A 627 21.12 32.89 10.05
C LEU A 627 22.13 34.00 9.77
N ALA A 628 23.17 33.72 8.96
CA ALA A 628 24.11 34.75 8.51
C ALA A 628 23.43 35.81 7.62
N GLU A 629 22.46 35.40 6.80
CA GLU A 629 21.66 36.30 5.96
C GLU A 629 20.49 36.94 6.71
N SER A 630 19.98 36.29 7.75
CA SER A 630 18.79 36.70 8.51
C SER A 630 18.96 36.28 9.97
N PRO A 631 19.53 37.15 10.83
CA PRO A 631 19.88 36.80 12.21
C PRO A 631 18.71 36.32 13.08
N GLU A 632 17.48 36.65 12.69
CA GLU A 632 16.25 36.24 13.38
C GLU A 632 15.40 35.30 12.53
N TRP A 633 14.79 34.31 13.18
CA TRP A 633 13.81 33.43 12.53
C TRP A 633 12.53 34.19 12.19
N SER A 634 12.21 34.18 10.90
CA SER A 634 10.99 34.66 10.26
C SER A 634 10.42 33.57 9.34
N LYS A 635 9.18 33.75 8.88
CA LYS A 635 8.56 32.88 7.86
C LYS A 635 9.44 32.73 6.61
N GLN A 636 10.10 33.81 6.18
CA GLN A 636 10.98 33.82 5.01
C GLN A 636 12.26 33.01 5.27
N SER A 637 12.90 33.18 6.42
CA SER A 637 14.10 32.42 6.77
C SER A 637 13.81 30.92 6.96
N LEU A 638 12.69 30.53 7.59
CA LEU A 638 12.31 29.12 7.72
C LEU A 638 12.01 28.45 6.37
N ALA A 639 11.59 29.23 5.37
CA ALA A 639 11.41 28.74 4.01
C ALA A 639 12.74 28.46 3.29
N LYS A 640 13.86 29.04 3.74
CA LYS A 640 15.20 28.77 3.19
C LYS A 640 15.79 27.45 3.67
N LEU A 641 15.28 26.86 4.75
CA LEU A 641 15.68 25.54 5.26
C LEU A 641 15.13 24.40 4.39
N ARG A 642 15.58 24.33 3.12
CA ARG A 642 15.05 23.45 2.08
C ARG A 642 15.51 22.00 2.27
N LYS A 643 16.75 21.78 2.71
CA LYS A 643 17.31 20.45 2.99
C LYS A 643 16.71 19.89 4.28
N MET A 644 16.54 20.71 5.31
CA MET A 644 15.81 20.30 6.52
C MET A 644 14.36 19.91 6.19
N ASP A 645 13.67 20.70 5.36
CA ASP A 645 12.32 20.38 4.89
C ASP A 645 12.25 19.03 4.16
N SER A 646 13.24 18.76 3.30
CA SER A 646 13.38 17.47 2.60
C SER A 646 13.59 16.32 3.58
N PHE A 647 14.47 16.51 4.57
CA PHE A 647 14.75 15.49 5.58
C PHE A 647 13.50 15.15 6.41
N MET A 648 12.78 16.17 6.87
CA MET A 648 11.52 16.00 7.60
C MET A 648 10.49 15.24 6.77
N LYS A 649 10.39 15.55 5.47
CA LYS A 649 9.45 14.87 4.58
C LYS A 649 9.83 13.42 4.33
N GLU A 650 11.12 13.10 4.17
CA GLU A 650 11.58 11.72 4.00
C GLU A 650 11.35 10.89 5.27
N SER A 651 11.64 11.46 6.44
CA SER A 651 11.31 10.83 7.73
C SER A 651 9.81 10.53 7.84
N GLN A 652 8.94 11.49 7.49
CA GLN A 652 7.49 11.27 7.49
C GLN A 652 7.04 10.24 6.43
N ARG A 653 7.71 10.17 5.28
CA ARG A 653 7.37 9.22 4.19
C ARG A 653 7.59 7.78 4.63
N LEU A 654 8.76 7.51 5.22
CA LEU A 654 9.18 6.18 5.68
C LEU A 654 8.54 5.80 7.02
N ASN A 655 8.47 6.75 7.95
CA ASN A 655 8.01 6.55 9.33
C ASN A 655 6.81 7.46 9.64
N PRO A 656 5.66 7.31 8.93
CA PRO A 656 4.47 8.12 9.19
C PRO A 656 3.82 7.73 10.53
N VAL A 657 3.01 8.63 11.11
CA VAL A 657 2.29 8.37 12.37
C VAL A 657 1.08 7.42 12.18
N GLY A 658 0.74 7.08 10.93
CA GLY A 658 -0.32 6.11 10.64
C GLY A 658 -0.21 5.47 9.26
N CYS A 659 -0.69 4.23 9.15
CA CYS A 659 -0.70 3.47 7.90
C CYS A 659 -1.80 3.92 6.92
N VAL A 660 -2.88 4.51 7.45
CA VAL A 660 -4.04 4.98 6.67
C VAL A 660 -4.38 6.43 6.97
N THR A 661 -4.88 7.15 5.99
CA THR A 661 -5.40 8.52 6.17
C THR A 661 -6.69 8.74 5.34
N VAL A 662 -7.14 9.99 5.25
CA VAL A 662 -8.36 10.41 4.54
C VAL A 662 -9.60 9.67 5.07
N GLN A 663 -9.66 9.48 6.38
CA GLN A 663 -10.74 8.75 7.03
C GLN A 663 -12.08 9.49 6.88
N ARG A 664 -13.14 8.76 6.56
CA ARG A 664 -14.53 9.27 6.51
C ARG A 664 -15.49 8.23 7.03
N SER A 665 -16.65 8.70 7.49
CA SER A 665 -17.85 7.87 7.63
C SER A 665 -18.86 8.28 6.57
N THR A 666 -19.51 7.30 5.96
CA THR A 666 -20.69 7.56 5.12
C THR A 666 -21.85 8.05 6.00
N VAL A 667 -22.37 9.24 5.72
CA VAL A 667 -23.50 9.82 6.49
C VAL A 667 -24.82 9.13 6.12
N ARG A 668 -24.94 8.75 4.85
CA ARG A 668 -26.03 7.97 4.25
C ARG A 668 -25.43 6.98 3.26
N PRO A 669 -26.18 6.00 2.72
CA PRO A 669 -25.64 5.10 1.72
C PRO A 669 -25.06 5.89 0.54
N TYR A 670 -23.90 5.45 0.06
CA TYR A 670 -23.13 6.15 -0.96
C TYR A 670 -22.69 5.18 -2.06
N THR A 671 -23.01 5.51 -3.30
CA THR A 671 -22.60 4.74 -4.48
C THR A 671 -21.56 5.55 -5.24
N PHE A 672 -20.38 4.98 -5.43
CA PHE A 672 -19.31 5.60 -6.21
C PHE A 672 -19.61 5.56 -7.71
N SER A 673 -18.87 6.38 -8.47
CA SER A 673 -19.01 6.48 -9.93
C SER A 673 -18.94 5.16 -10.71
N ASP A 674 -18.26 4.14 -10.18
CA ASP A 674 -18.14 2.81 -10.79
C ASP A 674 -19.15 1.78 -10.27
N GLY A 675 -20.10 2.20 -9.44
CA GLY A 675 -21.13 1.34 -8.85
C GLY A 675 -20.78 0.72 -7.51
N LEU A 676 -19.57 0.93 -6.97
CA LEU A 676 -19.24 0.47 -5.61
C LEU A 676 -20.21 1.12 -4.59
N TYR A 677 -20.95 0.29 -3.86
CA TYR A 677 -21.93 0.74 -2.88
C TYR A 677 -21.42 0.55 -1.45
N LEU A 678 -21.46 1.63 -0.65
CA LEU A 678 -21.19 1.61 0.78
C LEU A 678 -22.46 1.96 1.58
N PRO A 679 -22.89 1.13 2.55
CA PRO A 679 -23.97 1.47 3.47
C PRO A 679 -23.67 2.72 4.29
N ALA A 680 -24.68 3.31 4.93
CA ALA A 680 -24.49 4.38 5.91
C ALA A 680 -23.66 3.90 7.12
N ASN A 681 -22.98 4.81 7.81
CA ASN A 681 -22.10 4.56 8.96
C ASN A 681 -20.91 3.64 8.66
N THR A 682 -20.51 3.50 7.40
CA THR A 682 -19.34 2.74 7.00
C THR A 682 -18.10 3.63 7.14
N PHE A 683 -17.10 3.17 7.89
CA PHE A 683 -15.78 3.81 7.94
C PHE A 683 -15.04 3.48 6.66
N LEU A 684 -14.44 4.48 6.02
CA LEU A 684 -13.53 4.30 4.90
C LEU A 684 -12.22 5.04 5.14
N SER A 685 -11.12 4.50 4.61
CA SER A 685 -9.78 5.09 4.67
C SER A 685 -8.91 4.65 3.50
N PHE A 686 -7.77 5.31 3.29
CA PHE A 686 -6.86 5.02 2.19
C PHE A 686 -5.49 4.55 2.69
N PRO A 687 -4.86 3.55 2.06
CA PRO A 687 -3.60 2.95 2.48
C PRO A 687 -2.42 3.90 2.20
N THR A 688 -2.25 4.90 3.04
CA THR A 688 -1.24 5.96 2.86
C THR A 688 0.18 5.40 2.87
N TYR A 689 0.44 4.37 3.66
CA TYR A 689 1.76 3.70 3.66
C TYR A 689 2.14 3.15 2.29
N GLU A 690 1.17 2.59 1.55
CA GLU A 690 1.38 2.12 0.17
C GLU A 690 1.63 3.29 -0.80
N PHE A 691 1.00 4.45 -0.58
CA PHE A 691 1.23 5.63 -1.42
C PHE A 691 2.64 6.18 -1.21
N THR A 692 3.10 6.22 0.04
CA THR A 692 4.42 6.75 0.41
C THR A 692 5.57 5.79 0.10
N HIS A 693 5.28 4.50 -0.13
CA HIS A 693 6.25 3.47 -0.52
C HIS A 693 6.05 2.96 -1.95
N ASP A 694 5.32 3.72 -2.77
CA ASP A 694 5.11 3.40 -4.17
C ASP A 694 6.41 3.56 -4.96
N GLU A 695 6.99 2.46 -5.42
CA GLU A 695 8.21 2.44 -6.24
C GLU A 695 8.03 3.23 -7.56
N GLU A 696 6.79 3.36 -8.04
CA GLU A 696 6.48 4.16 -9.23
C GLU A 696 6.58 5.66 -8.98
N THR A 697 6.34 6.10 -7.74
CA THR A 697 6.40 7.50 -7.33
C THR A 697 7.77 7.84 -6.73
N TYR A 698 8.34 6.92 -5.95
CA TYR A 698 9.57 7.09 -5.18
C TYR A 698 10.52 5.92 -5.48
N PRO A 699 11.52 6.11 -6.36
CA PRO A 699 12.53 5.07 -6.63
C PRO A 699 13.26 4.65 -5.35
N ASN A 700 13.53 3.36 -5.18
CA ASN A 700 14.05 2.78 -3.93
C ASN A 700 13.24 3.23 -2.70
N PRO A 701 11.94 2.90 -2.64
CA PRO A 701 11.02 3.50 -1.67
C PRO A 701 11.33 3.11 -0.21
N TYR A 702 12.10 2.05 0.03
CA TYR A 702 12.46 1.62 1.38
C TYR A 702 13.80 2.19 1.86
N GLU A 703 14.55 2.87 0.99
CA GLU A 703 15.82 3.51 1.36
C GLU A 703 15.58 4.94 1.88
N PHE A 704 16.25 5.29 2.99
CA PHE A 704 16.23 6.64 3.53
C PHE A 704 17.15 7.58 2.76
N ASP A 705 16.54 8.53 2.07
CA ASP A 705 17.22 9.58 1.32
C ASP A 705 16.75 10.97 1.77
N GLY A 706 17.43 11.53 2.76
CA GLY A 706 17.06 12.81 3.38
C GLY A 706 17.04 14.00 2.41
N LEU A 707 17.68 13.88 1.24
CA LEU A 707 17.72 14.94 0.22
C LEU A 707 16.89 14.60 -1.04
N ARG A 708 16.12 13.51 -1.02
CA ARG A 708 15.22 13.08 -2.11
C ARG A 708 14.37 14.23 -2.61
N PHE A 709 13.61 14.84 -1.70
CA PHE A 709 12.65 15.89 -2.03
C PHE A 709 13.31 17.23 -2.33
N TYR A 710 14.52 17.48 -1.81
CA TYR A 710 15.33 18.62 -2.24
C TYR A 710 15.67 18.50 -3.72
N ARG A 711 16.21 17.36 -4.17
CA ARG A 711 16.52 17.11 -5.59
C ARG A 711 15.29 17.13 -6.50
N MET A 712 14.20 16.47 -6.09
CA MET A 712 12.94 16.49 -6.87
C MET A 712 12.38 17.90 -7.11
N ARG A 713 12.62 18.85 -6.18
CA ARG A 713 12.22 20.26 -6.35
C ARG A 713 13.19 21.07 -7.19
N GLU A 714 14.47 20.70 -7.24
CA GLU A 714 15.46 21.34 -8.12
C GLU A 714 15.26 20.92 -9.58
N GLU A 715 14.92 19.64 -9.81
CA GLU A 715 14.70 19.07 -11.14
C GLU A 715 13.28 19.32 -11.67
N GLY A 716 12.32 19.55 -10.78
CA GLY A 716 10.89 19.65 -11.09
C GLY A 716 10.25 20.96 -10.65
N ASP A 717 9.01 20.87 -10.17
CA ASP A 717 8.23 22.02 -9.69
C ASP A 717 8.64 22.40 -8.25
N PRO A 718 9.21 23.60 -8.02
CA PRO A 718 9.68 24.02 -6.70
C PRO A 718 8.55 24.19 -5.67
N SER A 719 7.30 24.27 -6.11
CA SER A 719 6.12 24.40 -5.22
C SER A 719 5.62 23.07 -4.68
N LYS A 720 6.09 21.94 -5.23
CA LYS A 720 5.70 20.59 -4.80
C LYS A 720 6.65 20.05 -3.73
N PHE A 721 6.27 18.91 -3.14
CA PHE A 721 7.12 18.11 -2.26
C PHE A 721 7.67 18.83 -1.01
N HIS A 722 7.03 19.90 -0.53
CA HIS A 722 7.34 20.41 0.81
C HIS A 722 6.82 19.46 1.87
N PHE A 723 7.39 19.50 3.06
CA PHE A 723 6.91 18.70 4.21
C PHE A 723 5.38 18.83 4.37
N ALA A 724 4.87 20.05 4.34
CA ALA A 724 3.44 20.37 4.45
C ALA A 724 2.61 20.19 3.15
N THR A 725 3.20 19.73 2.04
CA THR A 725 2.47 19.50 0.79
C THR A 725 1.61 18.26 0.88
N VAL A 726 0.36 18.38 0.40
CA VAL A 726 -0.56 17.25 0.16
C VAL A 726 -0.72 17.02 -1.33
N SER A 727 -0.70 15.76 -1.74
CA SER A 727 -0.97 15.32 -3.12
C SER A 727 -1.64 13.94 -3.10
N ASN A 728 -2.04 13.44 -4.27
CA ASN A 728 -2.59 12.09 -4.39
C ASN A 728 -1.57 10.98 -4.07
N ASP A 729 -0.28 11.32 -4.03
CA ASP A 729 0.83 10.40 -3.73
C ASP A 729 1.46 10.63 -2.35
N SER A 730 1.06 11.72 -1.67
CA SER A 730 1.56 12.11 -0.35
C SER A 730 0.40 12.57 0.52
N THR A 731 -0.28 11.59 1.12
CA THR A 731 -1.50 11.79 1.93
C THR A 731 -1.26 11.73 3.45
N ASN A 732 -0.01 11.87 3.93
CA ASN A 732 0.31 11.86 5.37
C ASN A 732 -0.43 12.94 6.16
N PHE A 733 -0.64 14.11 5.56
CA PHE A 733 -1.47 15.19 6.11
C PHE A 733 -2.94 15.11 5.65
N GLY A 734 -3.39 14.00 5.09
CA GLY A 734 -4.71 13.86 4.44
C GLY A 734 -4.74 14.41 3.01
N ALA A 735 -5.94 14.66 2.49
CA ALA A 735 -6.15 15.08 1.10
C ALA A 735 -7.34 16.05 0.96
N GLY A 736 -7.28 16.89 -0.08
CA GLY A 736 -8.35 17.81 -0.47
C GLY A 736 -8.68 18.84 0.62
N PHE A 737 -9.97 19.22 0.70
CA PHE A 737 -10.43 20.18 1.69
C PHE A 737 -10.19 19.71 3.12
N HIS A 738 -10.21 18.41 3.42
CA HIS A 738 -9.99 17.89 4.78
C HIS A 738 -8.54 17.55 5.09
N ALA A 739 -7.58 18.00 4.28
CA ALA A 739 -6.18 17.97 4.68
C ALA A 739 -5.97 18.71 6.01
N CYS A 740 -5.00 18.26 6.79
CA CYS A 740 -4.65 18.78 8.11
C CYS A 740 -4.50 20.32 8.04
N PRO A 741 -5.33 21.08 8.77
CA PRO A 741 -5.31 22.54 8.69
C PRO A 741 -4.05 23.14 9.34
N GLY A 742 -3.45 22.45 10.32
CA GLY A 742 -2.26 22.89 11.05
C GLY A 742 -0.91 22.51 10.42
N ARG A 743 -0.89 21.85 9.26
CA ARG A 743 0.36 21.32 8.65
C ARG A 743 1.47 22.35 8.41
N PHE A 744 1.11 23.59 8.09
CA PHE A 744 2.08 24.67 7.90
C PHE A 744 2.64 25.19 9.23
N PHE A 745 1.78 25.28 10.23
CA PHE A 745 2.19 25.59 11.61
C PHE A 745 3.17 24.54 12.13
N VAL A 746 2.83 23.26 12.02
CA VAL A 746 3.72 22.15 12.43
C VAL A 746 5.04 22.19 11.68
N ALA A 747 5.03 22.50 10.38
CA ALA A 747 6.28 22.64 9.62
C ALA A 747 7.21 23.72 10.20
N HIS A 748 6.67 24.85 10.68
CA HIS A 748 7.45 25.91 11.32
C HIS A 748 7.89 25.52 12.72
N GLU A 749 6.98 24.98 13.54
CA GLU A 749 7.26 24.50 14.89
C GLU A 749 8.42 23.49 14.89
N LEU A 750 8.37 22.48 14.01
CA LEU A 750 9.42 21.47 13.90
C LEU A 750 10.76 22.05 13.40
N LYS A 751 10.75 22.97 12.43
CA LYS A 751 11.99 23.60 11.95
C LYS A 751 12.68 24.45 13.02
N ILE A 752 11.90 25.15 13.84
CA ILE A 752 12.41 25.92 14.98
C ILE A 752 13.09 24.97 15.99
N ILE A 753 12.38 23.92 16.42
CA ILE A 753 12.89 22.95 17.39
C ILE A 753 14.15 22.25 16.86
N LEU A 754 14.13 21.79 15.60
CA LEU A 754 15.27 21.11 14.98
C LEU A 754 16.47 22.05 14.81
N SER A 755 16.24 23.31 14.49
CA SER A 755 17.32 24.29 14.40
C SER A 755 17.98 24.48 15.76
N GLU A 756 17.22 24.77 16.82
CA GLU A 756 17.77 24.94 18.17
C GLU A 756 18.42 23.65 18.71
N LEU A 757 17.87 22.47 18.38
CA LEU A 757 18.47 21.19 18.76
C LEU A 757 19.82 20.96 18.07
N LEU A 758 19.88 21.10 16.75
CA LEU A 758 21.07 20.80 15.95
C LEU A 758 22.20 21.82 16.14
N THR A 759 21.89 23.07 16.48
CA THR A 759 22.91 24.08 16.78
C THR A 759 23.54 23.89 18.15
N ASN A 760 22.77 23.45 19.16
CA ASN A 760 23.21 23.44 20.55
C ASN A 760 23.61 22.06 21.09
N TYR A 761 23.12 20.96 20.49
CA TYR A 761 23.29 19.61 21.04
C TYR A 761 23.82 18.59 20.01
N GLU A 762 24.47 17.56 20.53
CA GLU A 762 24.80 16.33 19.83
C GLU A 762 23.98 15.18 20.41
N LEU A 763 23.50 14.28 19.55
CA LEU A 763 22.69 13.12 19.94
C LEU A 763 23.25 11.83 19.35
N LYS A 764 23.15 10.73 20.10
CA LYS A 764 23.44 9.38 19.62
C LYS A 764 22.59 8.33 20.34
N PHE A 765 22.42 7.15 19.75
CA PHE A 765 21.85 6.01 20.46
C PHE A 765 22.79 5.52 21.56
N THR A 766 22.24 4.87 22.58
CA THR A 766 23.02 4.24 23.67
C THR A 766 23.91 3.11 23.16
N SER A 767 23.49 2.42 22.09
CA SER A 767 24.27 1.41 21.38
C SER A 767 23.92 1.38 19.90
N GLY A 768 24.91 1.11 19.05
CA GLY A 768 24.72 1.02 17.60
C GLY A 768 24.33 2.34 16.93
N THR A 769 23.93 2.24 15.67
CA THR A 769 23.44 3.35 14.85
C THR A 769 22.06 3.06 14.25
N GLU A 770 21.44 1.94 14.61
CA GLU A 770 20.16 1.52 14.05
C GLU A 770 19.00 2.22 14.73
N ARG A 771 17.99 2.59 13.93
CA ARG A 771 16.75 3.19 14.43
C ARG A 771 16.00 2.17 15.30
N PRO A 772 15.51 2.55 16.50
CA PRO A 772 14.64 1.72 17.31
C PRO A 772 13.35 1.36 16.57
N PRO A 773 12.85 0.12 16.67
CA PRO A 773 11.62 -0.27 15.99
C PRO A 773 10.40 0.49 16.53
N ASP A 774 9.55 0.96 15.62
CA ASP A 774 8.29 1.62 15.97
C ASP A 774 7.27 0.62 16.55
N HIS A 775 6.37 1.11 17.40
CA HIS A 775 5.23 0.36 17.89
C HIS A 775 4.02 0.56 16.98
N ARG A 776 3.40 -0.54 16.56
CA ARG A 776 2.20 -0.52 15.72
C ARG A 776 0.99 -1.00 16.51
N HIS A 777 -0.09 -0.24 16.48
CA HIS A 777 -1.37 -0.61 17.09
C HIS A 777 -2.52 -0.15 16.18
N ASP A 778 -3.34 -1.11 15.73
CA ASP A 778 -4.31 -0.90 14.64
C ASP A 778 -3.64 -0.22 13.43
N PHE A 779 -4.09 0.98 13.04
CA PHE A 779 -3.48 1.77 11.97
C PHE A 779 -2.46 2.81 12.44
N THR A 780 -2.20 2.90 13.75
CA THR A 780 -1.30 3.89 14.31
C THR A 780 0.12 3.33 14.34
N ILE A 781 1.09 4.16 13.96
CA ILE A 781 2.52 3.88 14.10
C ILE A 781 3.08 4.94 15.04
N MET A 782 3.67 4.51 16.15
CA MET A 782 4.28 5.39 17.13
C MET A 782 5.77 5.08 17.24
N PRO A 783 6.66 6.08 17.27
CA PRO A 783 8.06 5.84 17.58
C PRO A 783 8.18 5.24 18.99
N ASN A 784 9.23 4.47 19.23
CA ASN A 784 9.49 3.90 20.55
C ASN A 784 9.67 5.00 21.60
N MET A 785 8.66 5.16 22.47
CA MET A 785 8.62 6.23 23.49
C MET A 785 9.54 5.94 24.68
N GLN A 786 10.04 4.71 24.81
CA GLN A 786 10.86 4.28 25.94
C GLN A 786 12.36 4.24 25.63
N THR A 787 12.75 4.43 24.38
CA THR A 787 14.16 4.41 23.99
C THR A 787 14.90 5.61 24.58
N GLU A 788 15.99 5.32 25.28
CA GLU A 788 16.93 6.32 25.77
C GLU A 788 17.95 6.65 24.68
N VAL A 789 18.21 7.94 24.49
CA VAL A 789 19.30 8.46 23.67
C VAL A 789 20.30 9.19 24.57
N LEU A 790 21.53 9.30 24.12
CA LEU A 790 22.54 10.10 24.79
C LEU A 790 22.60 11.48 24.13
N VAL A 791 22.55 12.53 24.94
CA VAL A 791 22.71 13.91 24.52
C VAL A 791 23.96 14.53 25.16
N ARG A 792 24.56 15.49 24.48
CA ARG A 792 25.61 16.35 25.05
C ARG A 792 25.48 17.75 24.47
N GLN A 793 25.71 18.77 25.28
CA GLN A 793 25.77 20.16 24.82
C GLN A 793 27.07 20.42 24.05
N LYS A 794 26.99 21.11 22.91
CA LYS A 794 28.17 21.45 22.10
C LYS A 794 29.06 22.46 22.83
N GLN A 795 30.38 22.26 22.74
CA GLN A 795 31.37 23.17 23.29
C GLN A 795 31.70 24.24 22.23
N GLY A 796 30.96 25.35 22.26
CA GLY A 796 31.11 26.47 21.34
C GLY A 796 29.76 27.15 21.09
N VAL A 797 29.74 28.48 21.10
CA VAL A 797 28.53 29.25 20.76
C VAL A 797 28.33 29.16 19.25
N PHE A 798 27.12 28.81 18.84
CA PHE A 798 26.67 28.82 17.45
C PHE A 798 26.58 30.25 16.90
#